data_AF-A0A9E0WWC6-F1
#
_entry.id   AF-A0A9E0WWC6-F1
#
_cell.length_a   1.000
_cell.length_b   1.000
_cell.length_c   1.000
_cell.angle_alpha   90.00
_cell.angle_beta   90.00
_cell.angle_gamma   90.00
#
_symmetry.space_group_name_H-M   'P 1'
#
loop_
_entity.id
_entity.type
_entity.pdbx_description
1 polymer ?
#
loop_
_entity_poly.entity_id
_entity_poly.type
_entity_poly.pdbx_seq_one_letter_code
_entity_poly.pdbx_strand_id
1 'polypeptide(L)'
;MSLLNTIKGWGGPPGSSRTPDLELPDAPTPGSGNIPDLLLPDTLVPPEQVSVAHATSGPDSSIITEAAPSELADYAETRLPEAAAAADAGGALPLIGRWPAAAQQRLLIAMIGIGLVGLIVITVLALLAANRSAAQVGASGQALMQSQRLAKSVSQALVGSASAFPEVRESAEVLVRNVHGLKDGSGDIPAAPAGVQPAIDAILPMVDQADKGAKTVLADQKVLTQVGQSLRAINRQSSDLLELAQTVSSMKLQQEASPAELSAVGQLVMLTQRIGKSANEFMTMEGVSPEAVFLLGKDLNTFKEIAQGLVDGNPELRLPATRDPQTRERLAELLAQYEKTRTEASSILSNLQGLVSARDAHKALIDESEPLRKGLENVQQQLGSQTGFGGPTVALLALFAAMLVLGVAGTLRLYVRDQSLRTGLAEKQRLEAERQEQEAKRVNDANQAAILRLMNELQAVAEGDLTQQATVTEDITGAIADSVNYTVEELRSLVSQVQGTVGRVTDTTQQVDATSTELLAASSEQLREIRDTGESVLEMAGRINEVSAQAQETAAVARQSLDAADQGLRAVQNTIGGMNLIRDQIQETSKRIKRLGESSQEIGEITELISDITEQTNVLALNAAIQAASAGEAGRGFSVVAEEVQRLAERSGDATRQIAALVKTIQTDTQDAVGAMERSTQGVVEGARLSDAAGAALADIDRVSRRLADLIGEISTQALSEAQSANVVAANIQHIFAVTEQTGEGTRSTAQMVRELSRTAEELKQSVARFKID
;
A
#
# COMPACT_ATOMS: atom_id res chain seq x y z
N MET A 1 -50.37 0.32 37.03
CA MET A 1 -50.07 1.58 37.73
C MET A 1 -49.41 2.49 36.71
N SER A 2 -50.14 3.45 36.11
CA SER A 2 -50.12 4.90 36.46
C SER A 2 -48.69 5.46 36.40
N LEU A 3 -48.28 6.35 35.49
CA LEU A 3 -48.86 7.61 35.00
C LEU A 3 -48.38 7.87 33.55
N LEU A 4 -49.29 8.13 32.61
CA LEU A 4 -49.58 9.45 32.00
C LEU A 4 -48.41 10.01 31.14
N ASN A 5 -48.42 9.93 29.80
CA ASN A 5 -49.33 10.56 28.81
C ASN A 5 -49.07 12.07 28.66
N THR A 6 -48.51 12.49 27.53
CA THR A 6 -48.96 13.67 26.76
C THR A 6 -48.33 13.65 25.35
N ILE A 7 -49.08 13.17 24.34
CA ILE A 7 -49.70 13.92 23.22
C ILE A 7 -48.71 14.15 22.06
N LYS A 8 -48.73 13.30 21.02
CA LYS A 8 -49.51 13.41 19.74
C LYS A 8 -48.97 14.51 18.81
N GLY A 9 -48.73 14.29 17.52
CA GLY A 9 -49.00 13.15 16.67
C GLY A 9 -48.85 13.52 15.17
N TRP A 10 -49.34 12.60 14.32
CA TRP A 10 -49.43 12.61 12.84
C TRP A 10 -48.18 12.00 12.16
N GLY A 11 -48.19 10.88 11.44
CA GLY A 11 -49.25 10.01 10.92
C GLY A 11 -49.42 10.13 9.40
N GLY A 12 -48.69 9.33 8.59
CA GLY A 12 -48.99 9.07 7.17
C GLY A 12 -47.75 8.85 6.27
N PRO A 13 -47.80 8.00 5.20
CA PRO A 13 -46.73 7.01 4.93
C PRO A 13 -46.06 7.14 3.53
N PRO A 14 -45.41 6.11 2.93
CA PRO A 14 -44.03 6.16 2.46
C PRO A 14 -43.89 6.39 0.94
N GLY A 15 -42.78 6.97 0.47
CA GLY A 15 -42.54 7.05 -0.98
C GLY A 15 -41.25 7.75 -1.41
N SER A 16 -40.46 6.99 -2.17
CA SER A 16 -39.46 7.41 -3.17
C SER A 16 -38.30 8.30 -2.72
N SER A 17 -37.14 7.67 -2.52
CA SER A 17 -35.82 8.30 -2.63
C SER A 17 -35.58 8.76 -4.08
N ARG A 18 -35.77 10.06 -4.32
CA ARG A 18 -35.22 10.80 -5.46
C ARG A 18 -34.36 11.92 -4.87
N THR A 19 -33.06 11.70 -4.79
CA THR A 19 -32.07 12.77 -4.57
C THR A 19 -31.78 13.43 -5.92
N PRO A 20 -31.93 14.77 -6.05
CA PRO A 20 -31.59 15.49 -7.26
C PRO A 20 -30.10 15.83 -7.32
N ASP A 21 -29.62 15.95 -8.56
CA ASP A 21 -28.28 16.34 -8.98
C ASP A 21 -27.78 17.63 -8.30
N LEU A 22 -26.54 17.59 -7.83
CA LEU A 22 -25.73 18.77 -7.54
C LEU A 22 -24.52 18.73 -8.49
N GLU A 23 -24.62 19.56 -9.53
CA GLU A 23 -23.52 19.94 -10.43
C GLU A 23 -22.39 20.57 -9.62
N LEU A 24 -21.19 19.98 -9.71
CA LEU A 24 -19.92 20.58 -9.30
C LEU A 24 -19.23 21.12 -10.57
N PRO A 25 -18.88 22.41 -10.64
CA PRO A 25 -18.18 22.94 -11.81
C PRO A 25 -16.68 22.60 -11.81
N ASP A 26 -16.16 22.41 -13.02
CA ASP A 26 -14.79 22.05 -13.39
C ASP A 26 -13.71 22.97 -12.79
N ALA A 27 -12.62 22.36 -12.29
CA ALA A 27 -11.35 23.03 -12.04
C ALA A 27 -10.30 22.58 -13.08
N PRO A 28 -9.61 23.53 -13.76
CA PRO A 28 -8.58 23.20 -14.74
C PRO A 28 -7.18 23.13 -14.11
N THR A 29 -6.28 22.36 -14.73
CA THR A 29 -4.82 22.48 -14.62
C THR A 29 -4.23 22.49 -16.04
N PRO A 30 -2.96 22.86 -16.27
CA PRO A 30 -2.03 23.72 -15.53
C PRO A 30 -1.44 24.84 -16.42
N GLY A 31 -0.88 25.89 -15.81
CA GLY A 31 -0.20 26.97 -16.54
C GLY A 31 1.01 27.52 -15.76
N SER A 32 2.17 27.37 -16.36
CA SER A 32 3.46 27.97 -15.99
C SER A 32 3.41 29.49 -15.89
N GLY A 33 4.01 30.08 -14.85
CA GLY A 33 4.35 31.50 -14.83
C GLY A 33 4.50 32.10 -13.45
N ASN A 34 5.73 32.54 -13.16
CA ASN A 34 6.17 33.55 -12.20
C ASN A 34 5.09 34.23 -11.34
N ILE A 35 5.23 34.13 -10.02
CA ILE A 35 4.54 35.00 -9.07
C ILE A 35 5.41 36.24 -8.82
N PRO A 36 4.88 37.46 -9.01
CA PRO A 36 5.49 38.68 -8.50
C PRO A 36 5.06 38.95 -7.05
N ASP A 37 6.01 39.37 -6.23
CA ASP A 37 5.83 39.98 -4.91
C ASP A 37 5.16 41.36 -5.02
N LEU A 38 4.19 41.64 -4.14
CA LEU A 38 3.73 42.97 -3.72
C LEU A 38 3.16 42.83 -2.29
N LEU A 39 3.86 43.32 -1.26
CA LEU A 39 3.84 44.70 -0.69
C LEU A 39 2.48 45.05 -0.07
N LEU A 40 2.39 45.37 1.23
CA LEU A 40 2.81 46.62 1.90
C LEU A 40 2.64 46.48 3.46
N PRO A 41 3.07 47.43 4.32
CA PRO A 41 4.36 48.13 4.35
C PRO A 41 4.92 48.42 5.79
N ASP A 42 6.16 48.95 5.79
CA ASP A 42 6.76 49.97 6.68
C ASP A 42 6.99 49.64 8.17
N THR A 43 8.14 49.88 8.82
CA THR A 43 9.31 50.79 8.64
C THR A 43 10.37 50.33 9.68
N LEU A 44 11.71 50.51 9.60
CA LEU A 44 12.49 51.75 9.52
C LEU A 44 14.00 51.40 9.33
N VAL A 45 14.69 52.37 8.73
CA VAL A 45 16.08 52.47 8.27
C VAL A 45 17.09 52.72 9.42
N PRO A 46 18.38 52.43 9.23
CA PRO A 46 19.41 53.47 9.44
C PRO A 46 20.37 53.63 8.24
N PRO A 47 21.08 54.78 8.13
CA PRO A 47 21.52 55.33 6.85
C PRO A 47 22.96 54.99 6.43
N GLU A 48 23.20 55.19 5.14
CA GLU A 48 24.48 55.17 4.42
C GLU A 48 25.29 56.48 4.54
N GLN A 49 26.61 56.27 4.58
CA GLN A 49 27.71 56.93 3.83
C GLN A 49 27.79 58.47 3.71
N VAL A 50 28.96 59.00 4.09
CA VAL A 50 29.70 59.96 3.25
C VAL A 50 31.19 59.59 3.22
N SER A 51 31.67 59.35 2.00
CA SER A 51 33.08 59.28 1.61
C SER A 51 33.64 60.69 1.40
N VAL A 52 34.88 60.94 1.83
CA VAL A 52 35.75 61.94 1.20
C VAL A 52 37.18 61.36 1.14
N ALA A 53 37.73 61.30 -0.07
CA ALA A 53 39.13 61.00 -0.36
C ALA A 53 39.83 62.26 -0.89
N HIS A 54 41.09 62.50 -0.49
CA HIS A 54 42.22 63.11 -1.23
C HIS A 54 43.44 63.11 -0.28
N ALA A 55 44.52 62.36 -0.53
CA ALA A 55 45.64 62.58 -1.45
C ALA A 55 46.84 63.37 -0.83
N THR A 56 47.99 62.67 -0.79
CA THR A 56 49.40 63.13 -0.94
C THR A 56 50.03 64.13 0.04
N SER A 57 51.06 63.69 0.78
CA SER A 57 52.45 64.24 0.81
C SER A 57 53.19 63.84 2.11
N GLY A 58 54.41 63.30 2.00
CA GLY A 58 55.48 63.56 2.99
C GLY A 58 56.35 64.71 2.47
N PRO A 59 57.50 65.05 3.07
CA PRO A 59 58.10 64.71 4.37
C PRO A 59 58.34 65.99 5.23
N ASP A 60 59.33 65.95 6.14
CA ASP A 60 59.99 67.05 6.86
C ASP A 60 59.31 67.54 8.15
N SER A 61 59.84 67.12 9.30
CA SER A 61 60.99 67.71 10.03
C SER A 61 60.57 69.00 10.73
N SER A 62 60.56 68.99 12.06
CA SER A 62 61.63 69.56 12.91
C SER A 62 60.84 70.19 14.09
N ILE A 63 61.28 70.39 15.32
CA ILE A 63 62.55 70.77 15.95
C ILE A 63 62.29 70.38 17.45
N ILE A 64 63.16 69.76 18.25
CA ILE A 64 64.27 70.30 19.06
C ILE A 64 64.77 69.04 19.83
N THR A 65 65.93 68.45 19.51
CA THR A 65 67.27 68.75 20.09
C THR A 65 67.32 68.35 21.57
N GLU A 66 67.86 67.18 21.93
CA GLU A 66 69.30 66.88 22.10
C GLU A 66 69.98 67.81 23.12
N ALA A 67 70.31 67.27 24.30
CA ALA A 67 71.61 67.37 24.96
C ALA A 67 71.48 67.05 26.47
N ALA A 68 72.22 66.02 26.87
CA ALA A 68 72.67 65.75 28.23
C ALA A 68 73.84 66.70 28.61
N PRO A 69 74.67 66.40 29.62
CA PRO A 69 74.48 66.20 31.07
C PRO A 69 75.39 67.18 31.86
N SER A 70 75.64 66.86 33.15
CA SER A 70 76.81 67.21 34.01
C SER A 70 76.41 68.10 35.19
N GLU A 71 76.40 67.60 36.44
CA GLU A 71 77.52 67.50 37.41
C GLU A 71 77.09 68.34 38.64
N LEU A 72 77.36 68.11 39.92
CA LEU A 72 78.25 67.31 40.80
C LEU A 72 77.47 67.29 42.15
N ALA A 73 77.64 66.43 43.16
CA ALA A 73 78.80 65.80 43.79
C ALA A 73 78.23 64.65 44.65
N ASP A 74 78.75 63.43 44.59
CA ASP A 74 79.90 62.96 45.38
C ASP A 74 79.61 62.92 46.89
N TYR A 75 79.43 61.71 47.45
CA TYR A 75 79.96 61.27 48.75
C TYR A 75 79.72 59.76 48.96
N ALA A 76 80.80 59.01 48.81
CA ALA A 76 81.27 57.93 49.69
C ALA A 76 80.32 56.77 50.08
N GLU A 77 80.43 55.70 49.29
CA GLU A 77 80.95 54.38 49.72
C GLU A 77 80.90 54.03 51.23
N THR A 78 80.13 53.00 51.60
CA THR A 78 80.52 52.07 52.66
C THR A 78 79.99 50.66 52.36
N ARG A 79 80.91 49.70 52.36
CA ARG A 79 80.76 48.30 51.94
C ARG A 79 80.09 47.42 53.01
N LEU A 80 79.22 46.51 52.53
CA LEU A 80 79.08 45.07 52.84
C LEU A 80 78.68 44.63 54.29
N PRO A 81 78.05 43.45 54.50
CA PRO A 81 78.16 42.25 53.66
C PRO A 81 76.87 41.47 53.32
N GLU A 82 77.07 40.69 52.26
CA GLU A 82 76.33 39.57 51.71
C GLU A 82 75.87 38.53 52.75
N ALA A 83 74.63 38.05 52.63
CA ALA A 83 74.21 36.76 53.17
C ALA A 83 73.10 36.16 52.30
N ALA A 84 73.45 35.09 51.61
CA ALA A 84 72.55 34.17 50.95
C ALA A 84 71.55 33.56 51.95
N ALA A 85 70.28 33.45 51.54
CA ALA A 85 69.34 32.52 52.14
C ALA A 85 68.39 31.99 51.05
N ALA A 86 68.84 30.92 50.40
CA ALA A 86 67.94 29.96 49.77
C ALA A 86 67.35 29.06 50.86
N ALA A 87 66.02 28.93 50.89
CA ALA A 87 65.25 27.82 51.46
C ALA A 87 63.79 28.06 51.03
N ASP A 88 63.30 27.46 49.95
CA ASP A 88 62.85 26.07 49.87
C ASP A 88 61.79 25.72 50.93
N ALA A 89 60.52 25.80 50.52
CA ALA A 89 59.38 25.24 51.23
C ALA A 89 58.49 24.51 50.20
N GLY A 90 58.84 23.26 49.96
CA GLY A 90 58.12 22.36 49.07
C GLY A 90 56.74 21.94 49.58
N GLY A 91 55.93 21.43 48.63
CA GLY A 91 54.78 20.57 48.91
C GLY A 91 53.39 21.21 48.69
N ALA A 92 53.07 21.55 47.45
CA ALA A 92 51.69 21.76 47.01
C ALA A 92 51.48 20.99 45.70
N LEU A 93 50.50 20.07 45.69
CA LEU A 93 50.15 19.14 44.61
C LEU A 93 51.03 17.86 44.53
N PRO A 94 50.41 16.66 44.49
CA PRO A 94 51.15 15.43 44.24
C PRO A 94 51.85 15.51 42.87
N LEU A 95 53.08 15.01 42.79
CA LEU A 95 54.02 15.02 41.65
C LEU A 95 54.77 16.34 41.30
N ILE A 96 54.20 17.54 41.47
CA ILE A 96 54.78 18.79 40.91
C ILE A 96 55.28 19.80 41.97
N GLY A 97 55.08 19.50 43.26
CA GLY A 97 55.37 20.40 44.38
C GLY A 97 56.85 20.76 44.66
N ARG A 98 57.79 20.39 43.77
CA ARG A 98 59.23 20.69 43.85
C ARG A 98 59.65 21.87 42.95
N TRP A 99 58.75 22.40 42.12
CA TRP A 99 59.03 23.49 41.19
C TRP A 99 58.64 24.86 41.78
N PRO A 100 59.27 25.98 41.36
CA PRO A 100 58.87 27.32 41.80
C PRO A 100 57.42 27.62 41.40
N ALA A 101 56.68 28.36 42.25
CA ALA A 101 55.24 28.60 42.10
C ALA A 101 54.85 29.19 40.72
N ALA A 102 55.69 30.08 40.18
CA ALA A 102 55.49 30.63 38.83
C ALA A 102 55.58 29.56 37.71
N ALA A 103 56.42 28.53 37.89
CA ALA A 103 56.50 27.42 36.95
C ALA A 103 55.30 26.47 37.08
N GLN A 104 54.78 26.25 38.30
CA GLN A 104 53.56 25.47 38.53
C GLN A 104 52.33 26.13 37.90
N GLN A 105 52.20 27.46 38.03
CA GLN A 105 51.11 28.24 37.43
C GLN A 105 51.15 28.20 35.90
N ARG A 106 52.33 28.39 35.29
CA ARG A 106 52.50 28.29 33.82
C ARG A 106 52.14 26.90 33.29
N LEU A 107 52.54 25.84 33.98
CA LEU A 107 52.22 24.46 33.60
C LEU A 107 50.71 24.20 33.67
N LEU A 108 50.02 24.63 34.74
CA LEU A 108 48.59 24.39 34.91
C LEU A 108 47.73 25.20 33.92
N ILE A 109 48.11 26.46 33.64
CA ILE A 109 47.46 27.26 32.59
C ILE A 109 47.68 26.62 31.21
N ALA A 110 48.90 26.13 30.92
CA ALA A 110 49.18 25.39 29.70
C ALA A 110 48.33 24.10 29.60
N MET A 111 48.16 23.37 30.71
CA MET A 111 47.30 22.17 30.78
C MET A 111 45.82 22.48 30.51
N ILE A 112 45.28 23.57 31.07
CA ILE A 112 43.91 24.03 30.77
C ILE A 112 43.78 24.42 29.30
N GLY A 113 44.75 25.16 28.76
CA GLY A 113 44.77 25.57 27.35
C GLY A 113 44.81 24.36 26.40
N ILE A 114 45.68 23.39 26.66
CA ILE A 114 45.78 22.13 25.90
C ILE A 114 44.50 21.30 26.05
N GLY A 115 43.94 21.23 27.27
CA GLY A 115 42.68 20.54 27.54
C GLY A 115 41.50 21.14 26.77
N LEU A 116 41.36 22.46 26.77
CA LEU A 116 40.29 23.18 26.06
C LEU A 116 40.42 23.04 24.54
N VAL A 117 41.61 23.31 23.99
CA VAL A 117 41.87 23.16 22.55
C VAL A 117 41.67 21.70 22.12
N GLY A 118 42.17 20.74 22.91
CA GLY A 118 41.96 19.31 22.67
C GLY A 118 40.48 18.92 22.66
N LEU A 119 39.68 19.46 23.59
CA LEU A 119 38.24 19.20 23.68
C LEU A 119 37.47 19.81 22.51
N ILE A 120 37.81 21.03 22.08
CA ILE A 120 37.22 21.66 20.88
C ILE A 120 37.57 20.83 19.63
N VAL A 121 38.84 20.50 19.44
CA VAL A 121 39.31 19.75 18.25
C VAL A 121 38.66 18.37 18.19
N ILE A 122 38.63 17.62 19.30
CA ILE A 122 38.02 16.27 19.31
C ILE A 122 36.50 16.34 19.13
N THR A 123 35.83 17.37 19.67
CA THR A 123 34.38 17.57 19.49
C THR A 123 34.05 17.90 18.04
N VAL A 124 34.83 18.78 17.40
CA VAL A 124 34.68 19.11 15.98
C VAL A 124 34.95 17.87 15.11
N LEU A 125 36.01 17.11 15.38
CA LEU A 125 36.30 15.86 14.66
C LEU A 125 35.21 14.80 14.85
N ALA A 126 34.65 14.68 16.06
CA ALA A 126 33.55 13.78 16.36
C ALA A 126 32.25 14.19 15.64
N LEU A 127 31.94 15.49 15.59
CA LEU A 127 30.82 16.04 14.82
C LEU A 127 30.98 15.78 13.32
N LEU A 128 32.17 16.01 12.76
CA LEU A 128 32.45 15.75 11.35
C LEU A 128 32.37 14.25 11.03
N ALA A 129 32.87 13.38 11.90
CA ALA A 129 32.76 11.93 11.75
C ALA A 129 31.31 11.45 11.85
N ALA A 130 30.55 11.95 12.82
CA ALA A 130 29.13 11.63 12.98
C ALA A 130 28.29 12.07 11.78
N ASN A 131 28.55 13.26 11.23
CA ASN A 131 27.85 13.76 10.05
C ASN A 131 28.16 12.91 8.80
N ARG A 132 29.41 12.47 8.63
CA ARG A 132 29.80 11.54 7.55
C ARG A 132 29.11 10.19 7.69
N SER A 133 29.11 9.61 8.88
CA SER A 133 28.45 8.33 9.15
C SER A 133 26.94 8.41 8.95
N ALA A 134 26.29 9.51 9.37
CA ALA A 134 24.87 9.72 9.13
C ALA A 134 24.53 9.82 7.63
N ALA A 135 25.34 10.53 6.85
CA ALA A 135 25.20 10.60 5.39
C ALA A 135 25.35 9.22 4.72
N GLN A 136 26.30 8.40 5.17
CA GLN A 136 26.52 7.04 4.64
C GLN A 136 25.38 6.08 4.97
N VAL A 137 24.91 6.08 6.23
CA VAL A 137 23.76 5.27 6.64
C VAL A 137 22.50 5.72 5.87
N GLY A 138 22.28 7.03 5.74
CA GLY A 138 21.20 7.60 4.95
C GLY A 138 21.25 7.17 3.47
N ALA A 139 22.42 7.25 2.84
CA ALA A 139 22.63 6.81 1.46
C ALA A 139 22.33 5.32 1.27
N SER A 140 22.80 4.46 2.19
CA SER A 140 22.54 3.01 2.16
C SER A 140 21.06 2.67 2.36
N GLY A 141 20.37 3.38 3.27
CA GLY A 141 18.93 3.20 3.51
C GLY A 141 18.08 3.66 2.32
N GLN A 142 18.45 4.78 1.69
CA GLN A 142 17.81 5.22 0.44
C GLN A 142 18.06 4.24 -0.70
N ALA A 143 19.29 3.71 -0.85
CA ALA A 143 19.60 2.70 -1.86
C ALA A 143 18.75 1.43 -1.67
N LEU A 144 18.60 0.96 -0.42
CA LEU A 144 17.75 -0.18 -0.07
C LEU A 144 16.28 0.04 -0.45
N MET A 145 15.72 1.22 -0.12
CA MET A 145 14.34 1.54 -0.46
C MET A 145 14.15 1.64 -1.99
N GLN A 146 15.10 2.28 -2.68
CA GLN A 146 15.00 2.48 -4.13
C GLN A 146 15.24 1.19 -4.92
N SER A 147 16.00 0.22 -4.40
CA SER A 147 16.12 -1.09 -5.06
C SER A 147 14.79 -1.85 -5.08
N GLN A 148 14.01 -1.78 -4.00
CA GLN A 148 12.66 -2.36 -3.94
C GLN A 148 11.65 -1.59 -4.81
N ARG A 149 11.69 -0.25 -4.75
CA ARG A 149 10.83 0.61 -5.59
C ARG A 149 11.10 0.37 -7.07
N LEU A 150 12.36 0.19 -7.47
CA LEU A 150 12.75 -0.11 -8.86
C LEU A 150 12.11 -1.41 -9.37
N ALA A 151 12.18 -2.50 -8.61
CA ALA A 151 11.57 -3.78 -9.02
C ALA A 151 10.04 -3.64 -9.21
N LYS A 152 9.38 -2.90 -8.31
CA LYS A 152 7.95 -2.62 -8.40
C LYS A 152 7.60 -1.73 -9.60
N SER A 153 8.30 -0.61 -9.80
CA SER A 153 8.02 0.35 -10.86
C SER A 153 8.30 -0.24 -12.25
N VAL A 154 9.33 -1.08 -12.40
CA VAL A 154 9.59 -1.81 -13.65
C VAL A 154 8.45 -2.79 -13.97
N SER A 155 7.92 -3.50 -12.97
CA SER A 155 6.76 -4.39 -13.15
C SER A 155 5.53 -3.62 -13.67
N GLN A 156 5.30 -2.40 -13.18
CA GLN A 156 4.21 -1.54 -13.65
C GLN A 156 4.47 -0.94 -15.05
N ALA A 157 5.72 -0.58 -15.34
CA ALA A 157 6.13 -0.05 -16.65
C ALA A 157 5.91 -1.07 -17.78
N LEU A 158 6.17 -2.35 -17.52
CA LEU A 158 5.93 -3.44 -18.48
C LEU A 158 4.46 -3.66 -18.84
N VAL A 159 3.55 -3.29 -17.94
CA VAL A 159 2.09 -3.32 -18.18
C VAL A 159 1.63 -2.06 -18.96
N GLY A 160 2.57 -1.19 -19.35
CA GLY A 160 2.30 0.04 -20.08
C GLY A 160 1.75 1.16 -19.21
N SER A 161 2.12 1.19 -17.92
CA SER A 161 1.81 2.31 -17.03
C SER A 161 2.78 3.47 -17.30
N ALA A 162 2.28 4.55 -17.93
CA ALA A 162 3.09 5.71 -18.27
C ALA A 162 3.67 6.42 -17.04
N SER A 163 2.96 6.41 -15.90
CA SER A 163 3.42 7.03 -14.66
C SER A 163 4.56 6.28 -13.99
N ALA A 164 4.80 5.01 -14.34
CA ALA A 164 5.86 4.21 -13.73
C ALA A 164 7.26 4.51 -14.32
N PHE A 165 7.36 4.99 -15.56
CA PHE A 165 8.68 5.27 -16.19
C PHE A 165 9.50 6.34 -15.45
N PRO A 166 8.93 7.49 -15.02
CA PRO A 166 9.63 8.43 -14.15
C PRO A 166 10.15 7.77 -12.87
N GLU A 167 9.36 6.87 -12.24
CA GLU A 167 9.76 6.17 -11.03
C GLU A 167 10.90 5.18 -11.28
N VAL A 168 10.89 4.46 -12.41
CA VAL A 168 12.00 3.57 -12.81
C VAL A 168 13.30 4.37 -12.96
N ARG A 169 13.24 5.52 -13.64
CA ARG A 169 14.39 6.41 -13.82
C ARG A 169 14.93 6.92 -12.49
N GLU A 170 14.06 7.49 -11.66
CA GLU A 170 14.43 8.05 -10.36
C GLU A 170 15.03 6.97 -9.43
N SER A 171 14.38 5.81 -9.33
CA SER A 171 14.86 4.72 -8.47
C SER A 171 16.21 4.17 -8.92
N ALA A 172 16.43 3.99 -10.23
CA ALA A 172 17.71 3.54 -10.76
C ALA A 172 18.82 4.59 -10.53
N GLU A 173 18.55 5.87 -10.84
CA GLU A 173 19.52 6.95 -10.66
C GLU A 173 19.94 7.12 -9.20
N VAL A 174 18.97 7.10 -8.27
CA VAL A 174 19.26 7.23 -6.83
C VAL A 174 20.00 6.01 -6.31
N LEU A 175 19.63 4.79 -6.73
CA LEU A 175 20.31 3.56 -6.35
C LEU A 175 21.78 3.59 -6.79
N VAL A 176 22.05 3.89 -8.06
CA VAL A 176 23.41 3.96 -8.61
C VAL A 176 24.20 5.05 -7.93
N ARG A 177 23.66 6.27 -7.85
CA ARG A 177 24.33 7.41 -7.22
C ARG A 177 24.72 7.12 -5.78
N ASN A 178 23.82 6.51 -5.01
CA ASN A 178 24.09 6.24 -3.60
C ASN A 178 25.10 5.12 -3.40
N VAL A 179 25.04 4.03 -4.18
CA VAL A 179 26.00 2.92 -4.04
C VAL A 179 27.37 3.27 -4.59
N HIS A 180 27.44 3.94 -5.74
CA HIS A 180 28.71 4.45 -6.27
C HIS A 180 29.30 5.52 -5.34
N GLY A 181 28.49 6.47 -4.84
CA GLY A 181 28.94 7.45 -3.85
C GLY A 181 29.49 6.82 -2.56
N LEU A 182 28.90 5.72 -2.09
CA LEU A 182 29.45 4.93 -0.97
C LEU A 182 30.78 4.25 -1.35
N LYS A 183 31.00 3.89 -2.62
CA LYS A 183 32.25 3.29 -3.10
C LYS A 183 33.38 4.30 -3.21
N ASP A 184 33.17 5.38 -3.95
CA ASP A 184 34.22 6.29 -4.42
C ASP A 184 34.20 7.67 -3.76
N GLY A 185 33.14 8.00 -3.02
CA GLY A 185 32.94 9.32 -2.42
C GLY A 185 32.49 10.38 -3.41
N SER A 186 31.83 10.00 -4.49
CA SER A 186 31.29 10.92 -5.50
C SER A 186 30.05 11.69 -5.00
N GLY A 187 29.98 12.97 -5.37
CA GLY A 187 28.88 13.87 -5.02
C GLY A 187 28.88 14.30 -3.54
N ASP A 188 27.69 14.44 -2.95
CA ASP A 188 27.49 14.84 -1.54
C ASP A 188 27.61 13.66 -0.56
N ILE A 189 28.02 12.47 -1.03
CA ILE A 189 28.06 11.23 -0.24
C ILE A 189 29.53 10.88 0.06
N PRO A 190 29.97 10.87 1.32
CA PRO A 190 31.34 10.53 1.66
C PRO A 190 31.60 9.02 1.50
N ALA A 191 32.76 8.66 0.94
CA ALA A 191 33.18 7.27 0.72
C ALA A 191 33.10 6.44 2.00
N ALA A 192 32.57 5.22 1.90
CA ALA A 192 32.41 4.32 3.02
C ALA A 192 33.76 3.87 3.61
N PRO A 193 33.81 3.59 4.93
CA PRO A 193 35.02 3.11 5.59
C PRO A 193 35.58 1.84 4.95
N ALA A 194 36.91 1.65 5.00
CA ALA A 194 37.61 0.51 4.39
C ALA A 194 37.06 -0.87 4.81
N GLY A 195 36.47 -0.98 6.01
CA GLY A 195 35.84 -2.21 6.48
C GLY A 195 34.55 -2.60 5.75
N VAL A 196 33.86 -1.63 5.13
CA VAL A 196 32.58 -1.83 4.41
C VAL A 196 32.77 -1.96 2.89
N GLN A 197 33.92 -1.49 2.39
CA GLN A 197 34.27 -1.53 0.96
C GLN A 197 34.11 -2.92 0.31
N PRO A 198 34.51 -4.06 0.93
CA PRO A 198 34.29 -5.39 0.36
C PRO A 198 32.80 -5.76 0.20
N ALA A 199 31.94 -5.29 1.10
CA ALA A 199 30.50 -5.53 1.01
C ALA A 199 29.87 -4.70 -0.12
N ILE A 200 30.37 -3.48 -0.35
CA ILE A 200 29.97 -2.64 -1.49
C ILE A 200 30.44 -3.25 -2.81
N ASP A 201 31.68 -3.76 -2.86
CA ASP A 201 32.22 -4.44 -4.05
C ASP A 201 31.43 -5.68 -4.46
N ALA A 202 30.84 -6.39 -3.48
CA ALA A 202 30.00 -7.55 -3.74
C ALA A 202 28.65 -7.19 -4.40
N ILE A 203 28.12 -5.98 -4.16
CA ILE A 203 26.80 -5.55 -4.68
C ILE A 203 26.89 -4.65 -5.92
N LEU A 204 28.04 -4.03 -6.19
CA LEU A 204 28.25 -3.14 -7.32
C LEU A 204 27.83 -3.76 -8.68
N PRO A 205 28.20 -5.01 -9.01
CA PRO A 205 27.76 -5.63 -10.26
C PRO A 205 26.24 -5.75 -10.38
N MET A 206 25.53 -6.03 -9.27
CA MET A 206 24.07 -6.13 -9.24
C MET A 206 23.42 -4.75 -9.44
N VAL A 207 24.02 -3.69 -8.88
CA VAL A 207 23.55 -2.31 -9.07
C VAL A 207 23.71 -1.86 -10.52
N ASP A 208 24.88 -2.14 -11.12
CA ASP A 208 25.15 -1.79 -12.52
C ASP A 208 24.24 -2.58 -13.47
N GLN A 209 23.94 -3.84 -13.14
CA GLN A 209 23.00 -4.65 -13.91
C GLN A 209 21.56 -4.16 -13.74
N ALA A 210 21.17 -3.74 -12.53
CA ALA A 210 19.86 -3.13 -12.29
C ALA A 210 19.69 -1.81 -13.07
N ASP A 211 20.72 -0.96 -13.11
CA ASP A 211 20.73 0.26 -13.92
C ASP A 211 20.62 -0.04 -15.42
N LYS A 212 21.38 -1.03 -15.90
CA LYS A 212 21.29 -1.48 -17.29
C LYS A 212 19.89 -1.98 -17.63
N GLY A 213 19.29 -2.80 -16.76
CA GLY A 213 17.92 -3.30 -16.92
C GLY A 213 16.89 -2.16 -16.93
N ALA A 214 17.01 -1.20 -16.01
CA ALA A 214 16.17 -0.02 -15.96
C ALA A 214 16.28 0.81 -17.25
N LYS A 215 17.50 1.02 -17.76
CA LYS A 215 17.74 1.73 -19.02
C LYS A 215 17.13 1.02 -20.23
N THR A 216 17.18 -0.31 -20.29
CA THR A 216 16.50 -1.09 -21.34
C THR A 216 15.00 -0.85 -21.30
N VAL A 217 14.38 -0.94 -20.12
CA VAL A 217 12.93 -0.71 -19.95
C VAL A 217 12.54 0.73 -20.31
N LEU A 218 13.36 1.71 -19.96
CA LEU A 218 13.16 3.12 -20.32
C LEU A 218 13.34 3.38 -21.81
N ALA A 219 14.28 2.70 -22.47
CA ALA A 219 14.47 2.78 -23.92
C ALA A 219 13.24 2.26 -24.68
N ASP A 220 12.61 1.21 -24.16
CA ASP A 220 11.40 0.62 -24.71
C ASP A 220 10.11 1.29 -24.20
N GLN A 221 10.17 2.47 -23.55
CA GLN A 221 9.00 3.16 -22.97
C GLN A 221 7.85 3.33 -23.97
N LYS A 222 8.15 3.80 -25.18
CA LYS A 222 7.13 4.02 -26.21
C LYS A 222 6.51 2.71 -26.65
N VAL A 223 7.34 1.68 -26.82
CA VAL A 223 6.91 0.33 -27.20
C VAL A 223 5.98 -0.27 -26.15
N LEU A 224 6.39 -0.26 -24.88
CA LEU A 224 5.62 -0.82 -23.76
C LEU A 224 4.29 -0.09 -23.55
N THR A 225 4.29 1.24 -23.70
CA THR A 225 3.05 2.04 -23.61
C THR A 225 2.11 1.71 -24.77
N GLN A 226 2.63 1.60 -26.00
CA GLN A 226 1.85 1.24 -27.18
C GLN A 226 1.28 -0.17 -27.07
N VAL A 227 2.10 -1.16 -26.68
CA VAL A 227 1.67 -2.55 -26.48
C VAL A 227 0.60 -2.62 -25.39
N GLY A 228 0.78 -1.91 -24.27
CA GLY A 228 -0.23 -1.85 -23.21
C GLY A 228 -1.56 -1.24 -23.66
N GLN A 229 -1.52 -0.21 -24.52
CA GLN A 229 -2.74 0.37 -25.12
C GLN A 229 -3.40 -0.60 -26.10
N SER A 230 -2.63 -1.21 -27.00
CA SER A 230 -3.12 -2.20 -27.97
C SER A 230 -3.74 -3.42 -27.27
N LEU A 231 -3.15 -3.90 -26.16
CA LEU A 231 -3.71 -4.99 -25.36
C LEU A 231 -5.05 -4.64 -24.71
N ARG A 232 -5.18 -3.43 -24.14
CA ARG A 232 -6.46 -2.95 -23.60
C ARG A 232 -7.51 -2.79 -24.70
N ALA A 233 -7.10 -2.31 -25.88
CA ALA A 233 -7.95 -2.18 -27.04
C ALA A 233 -8.45 -3.56 -27.52
N ILE A 234 -7.55 -4.55 -27.67
CA ILE A 234 -7.92 -5.92 -28.04
C ILE A 234 -8.89 -6.52 -27.03
N ASN A 235 -8.66 -6.36 -25.72
CA ASN A 235 -9.58 -6.88 -24.70
C ASN A 235 -10.98 -6.27 -24.84
N ARG A 236 -11.08 -4.94 -25.00
CA ARG A 236 -12.36 -4.27 -25.24
C ARG A 236 -13.02 -4.75 -26.53
N GLN A 237 -12.27 -4.76 -27.63
CA GLN A 237 -12.76 -5.14 -28.95
C GLN A 237 -13.11 -6.63 -29.03
N SER A 238 -12.48 -7.50 -28.24
CA SER A 238 -12.81 -8.93 -28.18
C SER A 238 -14.21 -9.17 -27.60
N SER A 239 -14.65 -8.32 -26.66
CA SER A 239 -16.02 -8.31 -26.16
C SER A 239 -17.01 -7.91 -27.25
N ASP A 240 -16.71 -6.83 -27.99
CA ASP A 240 -17.56 -6.38 -29.10
C ASP A 240 -17.65 -7.45 -30.22
N LEU A 241 -16.52 -8.09 -30.55
CA LEU A 241 -16.46 -9.19 -31.51
C LEU A 241 -17.29 -10.39 -31.06
N LEU A 242 -17.26 -10.72 -29.76
CA LEU A 242 -18.04 -11.81 -29.19
C LEU A 242 -19.54 -11.55 -29.32
N GLU A 243 -20.00 -10.34 -28.98
CA GLU A 243 -21.40 -9.93 -29.11
C GLU A 243 -21.89 -10.01 -30.56
N LEU A 244 -21.11 -9.47 -31.50
CA LEU A 244 -21.43 -9.53 -32.92
C LEU A 244 -21.43 -10.98 -33.44
N ALA A 245 -20.46 -11.81 -33.03
CA ALA A 245 -20.40 -13.22 -33.41
C ALA A 245 -21.58 -14.03 -32.84
N GLN A 246 -22.01 -13.76 -31.60
CA GLN A 246 -23.20 -14.37 -31.00
C GLN A 246 -24.49 -13.92 -31.71
N THR A 247 -24.56 -12.66 -32.14
CA THR A 247 -25.69 -12.13 -32.93
C THR A 247 -25.78 -12.82 -34.29
N VAL A 248 -24.64 -12.99 -34.99
CA VAL A 248 -24.59 -13.76 -36.24
C VAL A 248 -24.99 -15.22 -35.99
N SER A 249 -24.57 -15.81 -34.86
CA SER A 249 -24.93 -17.18 -34.48
C SER A 249 -26.42 -17.37 -34.29
N SER A 250 -27.07 -16.46 -33.56
CA SER A 250 -28.50 -16.51 -33.32
C SER A 250 -29.31 -16.30 -34.60
N MET A 251 -28.88 -15.38 -35.47
CA MET A 251 -29.51 -15.18 -36.79
C MET A 251 -29.40 -16.43 -37.67
N LYS A 252 -28.22 -17.07 -37.72
CA LYS A 252 -28.02 -18.31 -38.49
C LYS A 252 -28.81 -19.49 -37.94
N LEU A 253 -28.97 -19.59 -36.61
CA LEU A 253 -29.83 -20.60 -35.97
C LEU A 253 -31.32 -20.40 -36.35
N GLN A 254 -31.80 -19.15 -36.37
CA GLN A 254 -33.18 -18.83 -36.76
C GLN A 254 -33.47 -19.10 -38.24
N GLN A 255 -32.45 -19.04 -39.09
CA GLN A 255 -32.55 -19.26 -40.54
C GLN A 255 -32.37 -20.74 -40.95
N GLU A 256 -32.35 -21.68 -39.99
CA GLU A 256 -32.13 -23.11 -40.24
C GLU A 256 -30.84 -23.37 -41.06
N ALA A 257 -29.77 -22.65 -40.75
CA ALA A 257 -28.49 -22.75 -41.46
C ALA A 257 -27.89 -24.17 -41.39
N SER A 258 -27.05 -24.50 -42.37
CA SER A 258 -26.45 -25.84 -42.47
C SER A 258 -25.53 -26.15 -41.26
N PRO A 259 -25.31 -27.43 -40.92
CA PRO A 259 -24.41 -27.81 -39.83
C PRO A 259 -22.98 -27.24 -39.98
N ALA A 260 -22.51 -27.06 -41.22
CA ALA A 260 -21.22 -26.43 -41.50
C ALA A 260 -21.20 -24.94 -41.14
N GLU A 261 -22.27 -24.20 -41.44
CA GLU A 261 -22.41 -22.79 -41.06
C GLU A 261 -22.52 -22.63 -39.54
N LEU A 262 -23.32 -23.46 -38.87
CA LEU A 262 -23.44 -23.43 -37.41
C LEU A 262 -22.10 -23.74 -36.72
N SER A 263 -21.33 -24.69 -37.25
CA SER A 263 -19.98 -24.97 -36.77
C SER A 263 -19.03 -23.79 -36.97
N ALA A 264 -19.06 -23.15 -38.16
CA ALA A 264 -18.25 -21.99 -38.48
C ALA A 264 -18.53 -20.80 -37.55
N VAL A 265 -19.81 -20.49 -37.29
CA VAL A 265 -20.15 -19.38 -36.39
C VAL A 265 -19.82 -19.73 -34.93
N GLY A 266 -19.98 -20.99 -34.51
CA GLY A 266 -19.49 -21.46 -33.21
C GLY A 266 -17.97 -21.33 -33.07
N GLN A 267 -17.21 -21.60 -34.13
CA GLN A 267 -15.76 -21.37 -34.17
C GLN A 267 -15.41 -19.89 -34.08
N LEU A 268 -16.15 -18.99 -34.74
CA LEU A 268 -15.95 -17.54 -34.60
C LEU A 268 -16.07 -17.10 -33.14
N VAL A 269 -17.13 -17.53 -32.45
CA VAL A 269 -17.33 -17.23 -31.01
C VAL A 269 -16.14 -17.71 -30.18
N MET A 270 -15.70 -18.95 -30.37
CA MET A 270 -14.53 -19.49 -29.65
C MET A 270 -13.24 -18.72 -29.98
N LEU A 271 -13.02 -18.37 -31.24
CA LEU A 271 -11.86 -17.61 -31.68
C LEU A 271 -11.82 -16.21 -31.05
N THR A 272 -12.96 -15.52 -30.87
CA THR A 272 -12.97 -14.21 -30.18
C THR A 272 -12.42 -14.30 -28.75
N GLN A 273 -12.80 -15.35 -28.03
CA GLN A 273 -12.32 -15.61 -26.66
C GLN A 273 -10.84 -16.02 -26.65
N ARG A 274 -10.42 -16.85 -27.62
CA ARG A 274 -9.02 -17.29 -27.74
C ARG A 274 -8.08 -16.14 -28.10
N ILE A 275 -8.48 -15.24 -29.00
CA ILE A 275 -7.75 -14.01 -29.34
C ILE A 275 -7.53 -13.15 -28.10
N GLY A 276 -8.57 -12.90 -27.30
CA GLY A 276 -8.46 -12.16 -26.05
C GLY A 276 -7.53 -12.84 -25.04
N LYS A 277 -7.64 -14.17 -24.90
CA LYS A 277 -6.76 -14.95 -24.03
C LYS A 277 -5.29 -14.89 -24.47
N SER A 278 -5.01 -15.16 -25.75
CA SER A 278 -3.65 -15.13 -26.30
C SER A 278 -3.04 -13.73 -26.22
N ALA A 279 -3.83 -12.67 -26.36
CA ALA A 279 -3.37 -11.30 -26.10
C ALA A 279 -3.00 -11.09 -24.61
N ASN A 280 -3.77 -11.62 -23.67
CA ASN A 280 -3.44 -11.49 -22.24
C ASN A 280 -2.19 -12.28 -21.81
N GLU A 281 -1.82 -13.33 -22.54
CA GLU A 281 -0.58 -14.09 -22.26
C GLU A 281 0.69 -13.22 -22.40
N PHE A 282 0.65 -12.13 -23.18
CA PHE A 282 1.73 -11.14 -23.28
C PHE A 282 1.93 -10.33 -21.99
N MET A 283 0.95 -10.32 -21.08
CA MET A 283 1.03 -9.61 -19.80
C MET A 283 1.63 -10.46 -18.67
N THR A 284 1.79 -11.76 -18.88
CA THR A 284 2.27 -12.69 -17.84
C THR A 284 3.70 -12.37 -17.39
N MET A 285 4.03 -12.77 -16.16
CA MET A 285 5.35 -12.52 -15.56
C MET A 285 6.44 -13.47 -16.10
N GLU A 286 6.07 -14.58 -16.72
CA GLU A 286 7.01 -15.61 -17.22
C GLU A 286 7.61 -15.28 -18.59
N GLY A 287 7.24 -14.14 -19.17
CA GLY A 287 7.75 -13.66 -20.46
C GLY A 287 6.76 -13.85 -21.60
N VAL A 288 7.16 -13.45 -22.81
CA VAL A 288 6.33 -13.59 -24.01
C VAL A 288 6.41 -15.04 -24.48
N SER A 289 5.31 -15.80 -24.35
CA SER A 289 5.31 -17.18 -24.82
C SER A 289 5.36 -17.20 -26.37
N PRO A 290 6.31 -17.92 -26.99
CA PRO A 290 6.36 -18.06 -28.45
C PRO A 290 5.07 -18.68 -29.02
N GLU A 291 4.40 -19.49 -28.20
CA GLU A 291 3.11 -20.09 -28.50
C GLU A 291 1.98 -19.05 -28.58
N ALA A 292 1.88 -18.09 -27.64
CA ALA A 292 0.88 -17.02 -27.71
C ALA A 292 1.04 -16.15 -28.95
N VAL A 293 2.28 -15.85 -29.34
CA VAL A 293 2.62 -15.10 -30.56
C VAL A 293 2.08 -15.80 -31.79
N PHE A 294 2.34 -17.11 -31.90
CA PHE A 294 1.89 -17.91 -33.02
C PHE A 294 0.36 -18.07 -33.04
N LEU A 295 -0.24 -18.38 -31.88
CA LEU A 295 -1.68 -18.58 -31.74
C LEU A 295 -2.47 -17.31 -32.05
N LEU A 296 -2.03 -16.15 -31.55
CA LEU A 296 -2.69 -14.88 -31.82
C LEU A 296 -2.76 -14.59 -33.34
N GLY A 297 -1.64 -14.78 -34.06
CA GLY A 297 -1.60 -14.60 -35.50
C GLY A 297 -2.47 -15.63 -36.26
N LYS A 298 -2.40 -16.90 -35.86
CA LYS A 298 -3.21 -17.97 -36.44
C LYS A 298 -4.71 -17.74 -36.25
N ASP A 299 -5.12 -17.34 -35.05
CA ASP A 299 -6.52 -17.15 -34.69
C ASP A 299 -7.14 -15.98 -35.41
N LEU A 300 -6.39 -14.88 -35.55
CA LEU A 300 -6.82 -13.74 -36.34
C LEU A 300 -7.01 -14.11 -37.81
N ASN A 301 -6.10 -14.89 -38.40
CA ASN A 301 -6.25 -15.34 -39.79
C ASN A 301 -7.43 -16.28 -39.96
N THR A 302 -7.57 -17.27 -39.08
CA THR A 302 -8.67 -18.24 -39.10
C THR A 302 -10.03 -17.53 -38.93
N PHE A 303 -10.09 -16.54 -38.04
CA PHE A 303 -11.30 -15.73 -37.82
C PHE A 303 -11.71 -15.00 -39.10
N LYS A 304 -10.75 -14.37 -39.81
CA LYS A 304 -11.01 -13.69 -41.08
C LYS A 304 -11.50 -14.65 -42.15
N GLU A 305 -10.82 -15.79 -42.32
CA GLU A 305 -11.17 -16.79 -43.34
C GLU A 305 -12.60 -17.32 -43.15
N ILE A 306 -13.00 -17.58 -41.91
CA ILE A 306 -14.35 -18.04 -41.59
C ILE A 306 -15.37 -16.90 -41.78
N ALA A 307 -15.11 -15.71 -41.21
CA ALA A 307 -16.04 -14.59 -41.30
C ALA A 307 -16.27 -14.14 -42.76
N GLN A 308 -15.20 -14.09 -43.55
CA GLN A 308 -15.27 -13.74 -44.96
C GLN A 308 -15.86 -14.88 -45.80
N GLY A 309 -15.56 -16.14 -45.45
CA GLY A 309 -16.19 -17.32 -46.05
C GLY A 309 -17.71 -17.38 -45.83
N LEU A 310 -18.22 -16.86 -44.71
CA LEU A 310 -19.66 -16.70 -44.48
C LEU A 310 -20.29 -15.58 -45.32
N VAL A 311 -19.53 -14.53 -45.69
CA VAL A 311 -20.01 -13.43 -46.53
C VAL A 311 -20.00 -13.83 -48.01
N ASP A 312 -18.84 -14.24 -48.51
CA ASP A 312 -18.56 -14.43 -49.94
C ASP A 312 -18.78 -15.88 -50.41
N GLY A 313 -18.84 -16.83 -49.47
CA GLY A 313 -18.80 -18.27 -49.72
C GLY A 313 -17.37 -18.77 -49.81
N ASN A 314 -17.10 -19.94 -49.22
CA ASN A 314 -15.79 -20.60 -49.28
C ASN A 314 -15.96 -22.10 -49.60
N PRO A 315 -15.54 -22.56 -50.80
CA PRO A 315 -15.68 -23.95 -51.20
C PRO A 315 -14.78 -24.92 -50.41
N GLU A 316 -13.62 -24.47 -49.92
CA GLU A 316 -12.70 -25.29 -49.12
C GLU A 316 -13.26 -25.56 -47.72
N LEU A 317 -13.90 -24.56 -47.12
CA LEU A 317 -14.58 -24.67 -45.82
C LEU A 317 -16.00 -25.22 -45.94
N ARG A 318 -16.48 -25.49 -47.17
CA ARG A 318 -17.87 -25.89 -47.49
C ARG A 318 -18.91 -24.91 -46.95
N LEU A 319 -18.59 -23.62 -46.97
CA LEU A 319 -19.47 -22.54 -46.52
C LEU A 319 -20.18 -21.89 -47.71
N PRO A 320 -21.52 -21.90 -47.77
CA PRO A 320 -22.27 -21.15 -48.76
C PRO A 320 -22.24 -19.65 -48.44
N ALA A 321 -22.27 -18.82 -49.49
CA ALA A 321 -22.36 -17.35 -49.34
C ALA A 321 -23.70 -16.96 -48.71
N THR A 322 -23.67 -16.12 -47.67
CA THR A 322 -24.90 -15.63 -47.03
C THR A 322 -25.66 -14.70 -47.98
N ARG A 323 -26.94 -15.03 -48.23
CA ARG A 323 -27.85 -14.26 -49.10
C ARG A 323 -28.77 -13.31 -48.34
N ASP A 324 -28.92 -13.50 -47.03
CA ASP A 324 -29.75 -12.66 -46.17
C ASP A 324 -29.09 -11.28 -45.96
N PRO A 325 -29.79 -10.16 -46.28
CA PRO A 325 -29.23 -8.82 -46.15
C PRO A 325 -28.84 -8.43 -44.71
N GLN A 326 -29.65 -8.80 -43.72
CA GLN A 326 -29.41 -8.43 -42.32
C GLN A 326 -28.18 -9.14 -41.75
N THR A 327 -28.04 -10.43 -42.03
CA THR A 327 -26.87 -11.22 -41.61
C THR A 327 -25.60 -10.74 -42.30
N ARG A 328 -25.69 -10.34 -43.58
CA ARG A 328 -24.56 -9.75 -44.31
C ARG A 328 -24.10 -8.42 -43.72
N GLU A 329 -25.02 -7.57 -43.29
CA GLU A 329 -24.71 -6.31 -42.60
C GLU A 329 -23.97 -6.56 -41.27
N ARG A 330 -24.46 -7.50 -40.44
CA ARG A 330 -23.79 -7.87 -39.18
C ARG A 330 -22.42 -8.51 -39.39
N LEU A 331 -22.27 -9.35 -40.42
CA LEU A 331 -20.96 -9.89 -40.80
C LEU A 331 -19.99 -8.80 -41.29
N ALA A 332 -20.49 -7.76 -41.98
CA ALA A 332 -19.66 -6.63 -42.39
C ALA A 332 -19.22 -5.80 -41.18
N GLU A 333 -20.10 -5.57 -40.20
CA GLU A 333 -19.77 -4.94 -38.92
C GLU A 333 -18.74 -5.76 -38.13
N LEU A 334 -18.91 -7.09 -38.08
CA LEU A 334 -17.97 -8.02 -37.46
C LEU A 334 -16.58 -7.94 -38.12
N LEU A 335 -16.52 -7.93 -39.45
CA LEU A 335 -15.27 -7.81 -40.21
C LEU A 335 -14.60 -6.43 -40.01
N ALA A 336 -15.38 -5.35 -39.94
CA ALA A 336 -14.86 -4.02 -39.66
C ALA A 336 -14.25 -3.93 -38.25
N GLN A 337 -14.92 -4.53 -37.26
CA GLN A 337 -14.39 -4.61 -35.90
C GLN A 337 -13.14 -5.50 -35.83
N TYR A 338 -13.14 -6.62 -36.57
CA TYR A 338 -11.99 -7.50 -36.67
C TYR A 338 -10.75 -6.80 -37.24
N GLU A 339 -10.90 -5.96 -38.28
CA GLU A 339 -9.77 -5.24 -38.87
C GLU A 339 -9.14 -4.25 -37.87
N LYS A 340 -9.93 -3.65 -36.96
CA LYS A 340 -9.40 -2.87 -35.84
C LYS A 340 -8.58 -3.76 -34.89
N THR A 341 -9.14 -4.90 -34.47
CA THR A 341 -8.44 -5.86 -33.59
C THR A 341 -7.16 -6.39 -34.23
N ARG A 342 -7.18 -6.68 -35.53
CA ARG A 342 -6.01 -7.13 -36.30
C ARG A 342 -4.93 -6.07 -36.34
N THR A 343 -5.29 -4.79 -36.47
CA THR A 343 -4.33 -3.68 -36.48
C THR A 343 -3.64 -3.54 -35.13
N GLU A 344 -4.39 -3.61 -34.03
CA GLU A 344 -3.83 -3.59 -32.67
C GLU A 344 -2.94 -4.82 -32.40
N ALA A 345 -3.36 -6.00 -32.83
CA ALA A 345 -2.55 -7.21 -32.69
C ALA A 345 -1.27 -7.14 -33.53
N SER A 346 -1.34 -6.59 -34.75
CA SER A 346 -0.16 -6.37 -35.59
C SER A 346 0.82 -5.37 -34.97
N SER A 347 0.33 -4.35 -34.26
CA SER A 347 1.16 -3.42 -33.49
C SER A 347 1.95 -4.17 -32.41
N ILE A 348 1.31 -5.09 -31.67
CA ILE A 348 1.98 -5.93 -30.66
C ILE A 348 3.03 -6.84 -31.33
N LEU A 349 2.66 -7.54 -32.40
CA LEU A 349 3.54 -8.47 -33.12
C LEU A 349 4.75 -7.76 -33.76
N SER A 350 4.60 -6.52 -34.20
CA SER A 350 5.71 -5.73 -34.77
C SER A 350 6.72 -5.26 -33.72
N ASN A 351 6.30 -5.20 -32.46
CA ASN A 351 7.09 -4.69 -31.34
C ASN A 351 7.62 -5.80 -30.42
N LEU A 352 7.56 -7.07 -30.85
CA LEU A 352 7.97 -8.22 -30.04
C LEU A 352 9.40 -8.13 -29.52
N GLN A 353 10.33 -7.64 -30.34
CA GLN A 353 11.73 -7.56 -29.94
C GLN A 353 11.96 -6.63 -28.74
N GLY A 354 11.32 -5.44 -28.74
CA GLY A 354 11.38 -4.53 -27.60
C GLY A 354 10.66 -5.08 -26.37
N LEU A 355 9.53 -5.78 -26.57
CA LEU A 355 8.83 -6.44 -25.48
C LEU A 355 9.66 -7.55 -24.83
N VAL A 356 10.32 -8.40 -25.63
CA VAL A 356 11.21 -9.46 -25.13
C VAL A 356 12.41 -8.87 -24.39
N SER A 357 13.07 -7.87 -24.98
CA SER A 357 14.19 -7.15 -24.36
C SER A 357 13.82 -6.55 -22.99
N ALA A 358 12.67 -5.87 -22.89
CA ALA A 358 12.18 -5.31 -21.64
C ALA A 358 11.80 -6.40 -20.62
N ARG A 359 11.29 -7.55 -21.06
CA ARG A 359 10.95 -8.68 -20.19
C ARG A 359 12.19 -9.38 -19.65
N ASP A 360 13.22 -9.58 -20.47
CA ASP A 360 14.50 -10.12 -20.04
C ASP A 360 15.16 -9.21 -18.99
N ALA A 361 15.11 -7.89 -19.23
CA ALA A 361 15.57 -6.88 -18.27
C ALA A 361 14.80 -6.94 -16.94
N HIS A 362 13.47 -7.09 -16.99
CA HIS A 362 12.64 -7.23 -15.79
C HIS A 362 12.91 -8.52 -15.02
N LYS A 363 13.05 -9.64 -15.73
CA LYS A 363 13.41 -10.92 -15.11
C LYS A 363 14.74 -10.82 -14.38
N ALA A 364 15.76 -10.26 -15.02
CA ALA A 364 17.06 -10.02 -14.41
C ALA A 364 16.95 -9.13 -13.15
N LEU A 365 16.17 -8.04 -13.23
CA LEU A 365 15.92 -7.14 -12.10
C LEU A 365 15.22 -7.82 -10.92
N ILE A 366 14.21 -8.67 -11.17
CA ILE A 366 13.53 -9.42 -10.12
C ILE A 366 14.48 -10.46 -9.50
N ASP A 367 15.17 -11.24 -10.33
CA ASP A 367 16.07 -12.30 -9.88
C ASP A 367 17.21 -11.73 -9.00
N GLU A 368 17.65 -10.50 -9.28
CA GLU A 368 18.72 -9.81 -8.53
C GLU A 368 18.24 -8.93 -7.38
N SER A 369 16.95 -8.60 -7.31
CA SER A 369 16.39 -7.70 -6.30
C SER A 369 16.62 -8.19 -4.86
N GLU A 370 16.47 -9.49 -4.62
CA GLU A 370 16.59 -10.10 -3.29
C GLU A 370 18.05 -10.26 -2.84
N PRO A 371 18.99 -10.76 -3.67
CA PRO A 371 20.42 -10.67 -3.39
C PRO A 371 20.90 -9.24 -3.14
N LEU A 372 20.47 -8.27 -3.96
CA LEU A 372 20.83 -6.87 -3.81
C LEU A 372 20.30 -6.29 -2.50
N ARG A 373 19.05 -6.59 -2.14
CA ARG A 373 18.44 -6.18 -0.85
C ARG A 373 19.28 -6.68 0.33
N LYS A 374 19.61 -7.98 0.36
CA LYS A 374 20.45 -8.58 1.42
C LYS A 374 21.84 -7.96 1.47
N GLY A 375 22.43 -7.68 0.31
CA GLY A 375 23.72 -7.02 0.22
C GLY A 375 23.70 -5.59 0.75
N LEU A 376 22.68 -4.80 0.41
CA LEU A 376 22.46 -3.46 0.93
C LEU A 376 22.16 -3.46 2.44
N GLU A 377 21.41 -4.44 2.94
CA GLU A 377 21.18 -4.65 4.39
C GLU A 377 22.49 -4.96 5.12
N ASN A 378 23.36 -5.79 4.55
CA ASN A 378 24.68 -6.06 5.12
C ASN A 378 25.55 -4.79 5.15
N VAL A 379 25.56 -4.00 4.07
CA VAL A 379 26.25 -2.70 4.03
C VAL A 379 25.69 -1.75 5.11
N GLN A 380 24.36 -1.65 5.23
CA GLN A 380 23.70 -0.82 6.23
C GLN A 380 24.02 -1.29 7.66
N GLN A 381 24.02 -2.60 7.91
CA GLN A 381 24.34 -3.18 9.22
C GLN A 381 25.80 -2.93 9.60
N GLN A 382 26.73 -3.06 8.64
CA GLN A 382 28.15 -2.76 8.87
C GLN A 382 28.38 -1.27 9.12
N LEU A 383 27.72 -0.38 8.37
CA LEU A 383 27.76 1.07 8.61
C LEU A 383 27.16 1.42 9.98
N GLY A 384 26.01 0.85 10.33
CA GLY A 384 25.35 1.04 11.63
C GLY A 384 26.15 0.50 12.82
N SER A 385 26.91 -0.59 12.63
CA SER A 385 27.81 -1.10 13.69
C SER A 385 29.02 -0.20 13.95
N GLN A 386 29.37 0.66 12.98
CA GLN A 386 30.44 1.65 13.09
C GLN A 386 29.93 3.03 13.54
N THR A 387 28.62 3.25 13.61
CA THR A 387 28.02 4.48 14.12
C THR A 387 27.95 4.45 15.65
N GLY A 388 29.04 4.88 16.29
CA GLY A 388 29.13 5.08 17.73
C GLY A 388 30.39 5.86 18.09
N PHE A 389 30.40 6.55 19.22
CA PHE A 389 31.64 7.11 19.76
C PHE A 389 32.56 5.95 20.12
N GLY A 390 33.59 5.70 19.31
CA GLY A 390 34.56 4.66 19.59
C GLY A 390 35.17 4.84 20.98
N GLY A 391 35.48 3.72 21.66
CA GLY A 391 36.21 3.72 22.93
C GLY A 391 37.39 4.72 23.00
N PRO A 392 38.26 4.86 21.97
CA PRO A 392 39.34 5.84 22.01
C PRO A 392 38.88 7.31 21.95
N THR A 393 37.82 7.64 21.20
CA THR A 393 37.26 9.00 21.18
C THR A 393 36.61 9.39 22.50
N VAL A 394 35.89 8.46 23.15
CA VAL A 394 35.32 8.68 24.50
C VAL A 394 36.44 8.80 25.53
N ALA A 395 37.48 7.98 25.44
CA ALA A 395 38.64 8.06 26.33
C ALA A 395 39.41 9.38 26.17
N LEU A 396 39.57 9.89 24.94
CA LEU A 396 40.19 11.20 24.67
C LEU A 396 39.34 12.36 25.19
N LEU A 397 38.02 12.32 25.00
CA LEU A 397 37.09 13.30 25.58
C LEU A 397 37.19 13.30 27.11
N ALA A 398 37.19 12.13 27.75
CA ALA A 398 37.36 11.98 29.18
C ALA A 398 38.74 12.46 29.67
N LEU A 399 39.81 12.19 28.91
CA LEU A 399 41.17 12.64 29.22
C LEU A 399 41.28 14.18 29.16
N PHE A 400 40.79 14.81 28.10
CA PHE A 400 40.82 16.28 27.97
C PHE A 400 39.92 16.96 29.00
N ALA A 401 38.74 16.40 29.30
CA ALA A 401 37.89 16.87 30.39
C ALA A 401 38.58 16.74 31.76
N ALA A 402 39.25 15.62 32.03
CA ALA A 402 40.01 15.41 33.26
C ALA A 402 41.21 16.38 33.38
N MET A 403 41.93 16.67 32.29
CA MET A 403 42.99 17.69 32.28
C MET A 403 42.45 19.08 32.59
N LEU A 404 41.27 19.42 32.08
CA LEU A 404 40.60 20.71 32.34
C LEU A 404 40.18 20.82 33.81
N VAL A 405 39.57 19.77 34.37
CA VAL A 405 39.16 19.71 35.79
C VAL A 405 40.39 19.75 36.72
N LEU A 406 41.42 18.96 36.44
CA LEU A 406 42.66 18.93 37.24
C LEU A 406 43.44 20.25 37.13
N GLY A 407 43.47 20.86 35.94
CA GLY A 407 44.07 22.15 35.71
C GLY A 407 43.38 23.26 36.52
N VAL A 408 42.05 23.36 36.40
CA VAL A 408 41.23 24.36 37.12
C VAL A 408 41.31 24.15 38.64
N ALA A 409 41.20 22.91 39.12
CA ALA A 409 41.34 22.58 40.54
C ALA A 409 42.76 22.88 41.07
N GLY A 410 43.80 22.64 40.26
CA GLY A 410 45.19 22.96 40.58
C GLY A 410 45.45 24.47 40.66
N THR A 411 44.92 25.25 39.70
CA THR A 411 45.02 26.72 39.73
C THR A 411 44.25 27.32 40.90
N LEU A 412 43.06 26.80 41.21
CA LEU A 412 42.25 27.26 42.34
C LEU A 412 42.97 27.00 43.68
N ARG A 413 43.62 25.83 43.82
CA ARG A 413 44.38 25.48 45.03
C ARG A 413 45.68 26.28 45.17
N LEU A 414 46.32 26.68 44.07
CA LEU A 414 47.48 27.59 44.07
C LEU A 414 47.07 29.03 44.38
N TYR A 415 45.96 29.51 43.82
CA TYR A 415 45.46 30.87 44.06
C TYR A 415 45.06 31.10 45.53
N VAL A 416 44.39 30.11 46.14
CA VAL A 416 44.05 30.14 47.58
C VAL A 416 45.30 30.07 48.48
N ARG A 417 46.45 29.60 47.97
CA ARG A 417 47.72 29.52 48.72
C ARG A 417 48.64 30.72 48.51
N ASP A 418 48.63 31.35 47.33
CA ASP A 418 49.37 32.60 47.04
C ASP A 418 48.80 33.79 47.84
N GLN A 419 47.48 33.76 48.12
CA GLN A 419 46.85 34.73 49.02
C GLN A 419 47.16 34.52 50.51
N SER A 420 47.61 33.33 50.93
CA SER A 420 48.01 33.06 52.33
C SER A 420 49.50 33.29 52.61
N LEU A 421 50.29 33.68 51.60
CA LEU A 421 51.73 34.02 51.74
C LEU A 421 52.07 35.50 51.49
N ARG A 422 51.10 36.33 51.08
CA ARG A 422 51.28 37.81 50.95
C ARG A 422 50.80 38.63 52.15
N THR A 423 50.29 37.98 53.19
CA THR A 423 49.88 38.65 54.44
C THR A 423 50.95 38.60 55.55
N GLY A 424 52.15 38.08 55.26
CA GLY A 424 53.27 37.98 56.21
C GLY A 424 54.49 38.88 55.91
N LEU A 425 54.45 39.72 54.86
CA LEU A 425 55.56 40.61 54.45
C LEU A 425 55.15 42.09 54.42
N ALA A 426 54.19 42.49 55.25
CA ALA A 426 53.83 43.89 55.47
C ALA A 426 54.13 44.38 56.92
N GLU A 427 54.97 43.66 57.67
CA GLU A 427 55.36 44.04 59.04
C GLU A 427 56.84 44.42 59.21
N LYS A 428 57.61 44.58 58.12
CA LYS A 428 59.01 45.05 58.15
C LYS A 428 59.32 46.23 57.22
N GLN A 429 58.37 47.14 57.04
CA GLN A 429 58.64 48.55 56.71
C GLN A 429 58.04 49.47 57.78
N ARG A 430 58.14 49.02 59.04
CA ARG A 430 57.59 49.70 60.22
C ARG A 430 58.60 50.66 60.89
N LEU A 431 59.53 51.23 60.13
CA LEU A 431 60.61 52.09 60.65
C LEU A 431 61.00 53.31 59.76
N GLU A 432 60.19 53.66 58.76
CA GLU A 432 60.32 54.93 58.01
C GLU A 432 59.08 55.84 58.18
N ALA A 433 58.39 55.69 59.31
CA ALA A 433 57.24 56.50 59.71
C ALA A 433 57.57 57.50 60.82
N GLU A 434 58.74 58.16 60.78
CA GLU A 434 59.08 59.20 61.77
C GLU A 434 59.59 60.54 61.18
N ARG A 435 59.45 60.80 59.88
CA ARG A 435 59.86 62.12 59.31
C ARG A 435 58.88 62.84 58.37
N GLN A 436 57.64 62.40 58.23
CA GLN A 436 56.58 63.18 57.56
C GLN A 436 55.37 63.42 58.47
N GLU A 437 55.61 63.68 59.77
CA GLU A 437 54.54 63.89 60.76
C GLU A 437 54.08 65.37 60.91
N GLN A 438 54.29 66.24 59.91
CA GLN A 438 53.80 67.63 60.02
C GLN A 438 53.03 68.20 58.81
N GLU A 439 52.81 67.43 57.74
CA GLU A 439 51.89 67.85 56.64
C GLU A 439 50.59 67.02 56.56
N ALA A 440 50.49 65.86 57.22
CA ALA A 440 49.31 64.98 57.15
C ALA A 440 48.14 65.34 58.09
N LYS A 441 48.31 66.30 59.01
CA LYS A 441 47.28 66.67 60.01
C LYS A 441 46.16 67.59 59.50
N ARG A 442 46.19 68.05 58.25
CA ARG A 442 45.07 68.82 57.65
C ARG A 442 44.26 68.05 56.60
N VAL A 443 44.80 66.95 56.07
CA VAL A 443 44.13 66.10 55.06
C VAL A 443 43.39 64.91 55.70
N ASN A 444 43.84 64.43 56.86
CA ASN A 444 43.25 63.28 57.54
C ASN A 444 41.87 63.57 58.16
N ASP A 445 41.67 64.74 58.77
CA ASP A 445 40.37 65.11 59.38
C ASP A 445 39.26 65.30 58.32
N ALA A 446 39.62 65.81 57.13
CA ALA A 446 38.71 65.93 55.99
C ALA A 446 38.40 64.55 55.36
N ASN A 447 39.39 63.67 55.22
CA ASN A 447 39.20 62.31 54.70
C ASN A 447 38.39 61.42 55.67
N GLN A 448 38.56 61.56 56.99
CA GLN A 448 37.78 60.81 57.97
C GLN A 448 36.31 61.24 57.97
N ALA A 449 36.02 62.53 57.82
CA ALA A 449 34.65 63.02 57.68
C ALA A 449 34.00 62.53 56.36
N ALA A 450 34.74 62.57 55.25
CA ALA A 450 34.27 62.10 53.94
C ALA A 450 34.00 60.58 53.92
N ILE A 451 34.86 59.77 54.53
CA ILE A 451 34.67 58.31 54.64
C ILE A 451 33.49 57.96 55.54
N LEU A 452 33.30 58.63 56.69
CA LEU A 452 32.15 58.38 57.57
C LEU A 452 30.83 58.75 56.90
N ARG A 453 30.81 59.80 56.08
CA ARG A 453 29.65 60.18 55.27
C ARG A 453 29.35 59.11 54.22
N LEU A 454 30.35 58.67 53.46
CA LEU A 454 30.20 57.59 52.47
C LEU A 454 29.72 56.30 53.14
N MET A 455 30.27 55.91 54.30
CA MET A 455 29.81 54.72 55.04
C MET A 455 28.35 54.82 55.48
N ASN A 456 27.90 55.99 55.94
CA ASN A 456 26.50 56.21 56.29
C ASN A 456 25.58 56.20 55.05
N GLU A 457 26.01 56.79 53.94
CA GLU A 457 25.27 56.80 52.67
C GLU A 457 25.19 55.38 52.05
N LEU A 458 26.21 54.54 52.23
CA LEU A 458 26.23 53.16 51.77
C LEU A 458 25.55 52.16 52.70
N GLN A 459 25.23 52.54 53.95
CA GLN A 459 24.52 51.66 54.88
C GLN A 459 23.13 51.31 54.34
N ALA A 460 22.41 52.28 53.76
CA ALA A 460 21.10 52.04 53.16
C ALA A 460 21.16 51.10 51.94
N VAL A 461 22.21 51.24 51.11
CA VAL A 461 22.47 50.34 49.97
C VAL A 461 22.75 48.91 50.45
N ALA A 462 23.52 48.76 51.53
CA ALA A 462 23.81 47.46 52.14
C ALA A 462 22.57 46.78 52.76
N GLU A 463 21.58 47.57 53.19
CA GLU A 463 20.29 47.09 53.69
C GLU A 463 19.31 46.70 52.56
N GLY A 464 19.67 46.97 51.29
CA GLY A 464 18.92 46.60 50.09
C GLY A 464 18.16 47.75 49.44
N ASP A 465 18.36 49.00 49.87
CA ASP A 465 17.75 50.16 49.23
C ASP A 465 18.64 50.69 48.10
N LEU A 466 18.38 50.23 46.88
CA LEU A 466 19.13 50.60 45.67
C LEU A 466 18.64 51.91 45.04
N THR A 467 17.69 52.61 45.68
CA THR A 467 17.25 53.95 45.25
C THR A 467 18.20 55.06 45.74
N GLN A 468 19.05 54.73 46.72
CA GLN A 468 19.97 55.67 47.34
C GLN A 468 21.27 55.78 46.54
N GLN A 469 21.78 57.00 46.42
CA GLN A 469 23.05 57.30 45.74
C GLN A 469 24.01 57.95 46.73
N ALA A 470 25.28 57.55 46.67
CA ALA A 470 26.35 58.21 47.39
C ALA A 470 26.65 59.59 46.75
N THR A 471 26.88 60.60 47.57
CA THR A 471 27.19 61.96 47.11
C THR A 471 28.60 61.99 46.50
N VAL A 472 28.71 62.34 45.21
CA VAL A 472 30.01 62.49 44.53
C VAL A 472 30.59 63.88 44.83
N THR A 473 31.72 63.93 45.53
CA THR A 473 32.46 65.15 45.89
C THR A 473 33.81 65.22 45.14
N GLU A 474 34.48 66.39 45.11
CA GLU A 474 35.82 66.53 44.48
C GLU A 474 36.98 65.94 45.30
N ASP A 475 36.67 65.35 46.47
CA ASP A 475 37.67 64.76 47.36
C ASP A 475 38.06 63.33 46.93
N ILE A 476 39.01 62.74 47.66
CA ILE A 476 39.55 61.39 47.39
C ILE A 476 38.44 60.31 47.44
N THR A 477 37.32 60.55 48.14
CA THR A 477 36.21 59.59 48.24
C THR A 477 35.20 59.71 47.09
N GLY A 478 35.20 60.81 46.33
CA GLY A 478 34.30 61.01 45.20
C GLY A 478 34.41 59.96 44.09
N ALA A 479 35.63 59.54 43.74
CA ALA A 479 35.85 58.47 42.76
C ALA A 479 35.34 57.09 43.26
N ILE A 480 35.33 56.88 44.57
CA ILE A 480 34.77 55.67 45.20
C ILE A 480 33.25 55.75 45.20
N ALA A 481 32.67 56.90 45.56
CA ALA A 481 31.23 57.15 45.51
C ALA A 481 30.67 56.93 44.09
N ASP A 482 31.37 57.42 43.05
CA ASP A 482 30.99 57.23 41.65
C ASP A 482 31.04 55.75 41.22
N SER A 483 32.12 55.03 41.59
CA SER A 483 32.25 53.59 41.30
C SER A 483 31.18 52.75 42.02
N VAL A 484 30.80 53.15 43.25
CA VAL A 484 29.73 52.48 44.00
C VAL A 484 28.36 52.81 43.40
N ASN A 485 28.09 54.05 43.01
CA ASN A 485 26.85 54.42 42.31
C ASN A 485 26.69 53.65 41.00
N TYR A 486 27.77 53.51 40.21
CA TYR A 486 27.76 52.67 39.01
C TYR A 486 27.42 51.21 39.35
N THR A 487 28.01 50.66 40.42
CA THR A 487 27.71 49.30 40.88
C THR A 487 26.25 49.15 41.35
N VAL A 488 25.70 50.16 42.05
CA VAL A 488 24.30 50.17 42.49
C VAL A 488 23.34 50.23 41.31
N GLU A 489 23.65 51.03 40.29
CA GLU A 489 22.84 51.11 39.06
C GLU A 489 22.86 49.78 38.29
N GLU A 490 24.03 49.14 38.14
CA GLU A 490 24.13 47.80 37.54
C GLU A 490 23.37 46.75 38.37
N LEU A 491 23.44 46.81 39.70
CA LEU A 491 22.66 45.93 40.58
C LEU A 491 21.15 46.19 40.47
N ARG A 492 20.72 47.45 40.35
CA ARG A 492 19.32 47.83 40.15
C ARG A 492 18.80 47.28 38.82
N SER A 493 19.58 47.42 37.74
CA SER A 493 19.28 46.86 36.43
C SER A 493 19.17 45.33 36.48
N LEU A 494 20.11 44.65 37.14
CA LEU A 494 20.07 43.19 37.34
C LEU A 494 18.83 42.75 38.14
N VAL A 495 18.53 43.41 39.25
CA VAL A 495 17.36 43.12 40.09
C VAL A 495 16.05 43.31 39.30
N SER A 496 15.95 44.38 38.51
CA SER A 496 14.80 44.63 37.63
C SER A 496 14.63 43.54 36.56
N GLN A 497 15.73 43.15 35.91
CA GLN A 497 15.73 42.05 34.93
C GLN A 497 15.34 40.71 35.56
N VAL A 498 15.80 40.43 36.78
CA VAL A 498 15.43 39.23 37.54
C VAL A 498 13.93 39.25 37.89
N GLN A 499 13.39 40.36 38.40
CA GLN A 499 11.95 40.49 38.69
C GLN A 499 11.10 40.28 37.42
N GLY A 500 11.50 40.86 36.29
CA GLY A 500 10.83 40.66 35.00
C GLY A 500 10.90 39.21 34.50
N THR A 501 12.05 38.55 34.68
CA THR A 501 12.24 37.14 34.32
C THR A 501 11.37 36.23 35.20
N VAL A 502 11.31 36.49 36.51
CA VAL A 502 10.46 35.75 37.44
C VAL A 502 8.98 35.87 37.07
N GLY A 503 8.51 37.08 36.74
CA GLY A 503 7.13 37.29 36.26
C GLY A 503 6.81 36.44 35.03
N ARG A 504 7.69 36.45 34.02
CA ARG A 504 7.55 35.61 32.82
C ARG A 504 7.54 34.11 33.15
N VAL A 505 8.36 33.66 34.09
CA VAL A 505 8.37 32.25 34.54
C VAL A 505 7.04 31.90 35.20
N THR A 506 6.50 32.76 36.08
CA THR A 506 5.20 32.54 36.72
C THR A 506 4.08 32.42 35.66
N ASP A 507 3.99 33.36 34.72
CA ASP A 507 2.96 33.34 33.67
C ASP A 507 3.08 32.06 32.80
N THR A 508 4.30 31.72 32.40
CA THR A 508 4.55 30.50 31.61
C THR A 508 4.18 29.24 32.39
N THR A 509 4.50 29.16 33.68
CA THR A 509 4.12 28.01 34.52
C THR A 509 2.61 27.86 34.67
N GLN A 510 1.87 28.95 34.82
CA GLN A 510 0.41 28.90 34.88
C GLN A 510 -0.19 28.40 33.57
N GLN A 511 0.34 28.87 32.44
CA GLN A 511 -0.10 28.41 31.12
C GLN A 511 0.17 26.91 30.94
N VAL A 512 1.37 26.43 31.32
CA VAL A 512 1.72 25.01 31.21
C VAL A 512 0.88 24.13 32.16
N ASP A 513 0.54 24.59 33.38
CA ASP A 513 -0.35 23.84 34.30
C ASP A 513 -1.77 23.73 33.75
N ALA A 514 -2.31 24.81 33.15
CA ALA A 514 -3.60 24.80 32.47
C ALA A 514 -3.64 23.81 31.30
N THR A 515 -2.65 23.90 30.39
CA THR A 515 -2.53 22.97 29.25
C THR A 515 -2.32 21.52 29.70
N SER A 516 -1.55 21.29 30.77
CA SER A 516 -1.35 19.95 31.33
C SER A 516 -2.66 19.38 31.89
N THR A 517 -3.49 20.21 32.52
CA THR A 517 -4.81 19.79 33.03
C THR A 517 -5.76 19.41 31.90
N GLU A 518 -5.79 20.21 30.84
CA GLU A 518 -6.58 19.93 29.64
C GLU A 518 -6.11 18.63 28.96
N LEU A 519 -4.81 18.46 28.79
CA LEU A 519 -4.23 17.25 28.20
C LEU A 519 -4.51 15.99 29.02
N LEU A 520 -4.55 16.10 30.35
CA LEU A 520 -4.96 14.99 31.23
C LEU A 520 -6.43 14.60 31.04
N ALA A 521 -7.31 15.59 30.93
CA ALA A 521 -8.73 15.35 30.67
C ALA A 521 -8.93 14.68 29.30
N ALA A 522 -8.27 15.21 28.26
CA ALA A 522 -8.29 14.65 26.91
C ALA A 522 -7.74 13.22 26.87
N SER A 523 -6.60 12.95 27.53
CA SER A 523 -6.02 11.61 27.61
C SER A 523 -6.95 10.62 28.32
N SER A 524 -7.64 11.05 29.38
CA SER A 524 -8.59 10.20 30.09
C SER A 524 -9.82 9.86 29.25
N GLU A 525 -10.30 10.80 28.43
CA GLU A 525 -11.41 10.54 27.51
C GLU A 525 -10.98 9.60 26.39
N GLN A 526 -9.81 9.85 25.81
CA GLN A 526 -9.22 9.00 24.77
C GLN A 526 -9.03 7.55 25.26
N LEU A 527 -8.62 7.33 26.52
CA LEU A 527 -8.52 5.98 27.09
C LEU A 527 -9.87 5.24 27.16
N ARG A 528 -10.99 5.96 27.36
CA ARG A 528 -12.34 5.35 27.31
C ARG A 528 -12.70 4.97 25.88
N GLU A 529 -12.52 5.89 24.94
CA GLU A 529 -12.79 5.64 23.51
C GLU A 529 -11.97 4.46 22.97
N ILE A 530 -10.69 4.37 23.36
CA ILE A 530 -9.80 3.25 22.99
C ILE A 530 -10.34 1.92 23.53
N ARG A 531 -10.83 1.89 24.78
CA ARG A 531 -11.41 0.67 25.37
C ARG A 531 -12.67 0.24 24.62
N ASP A 532 -13.59 1.17 24.38
CA ASP A 532 -14.87 0.88 23.70
C ASP A 532 -14.62 0.42 22.26
N THR A 533 -13.64 1.03 21.58
CA THR A 533 -13.20 0.62 20.24
C THR A 533 -12.58 -0.78 20.27
N GLY A 534 -11.74 -1.08 21.27
CA GLY A 534 -11.12 -2.39 21.44
C GLY A 534 -12.14 -3.51 21.64
N GLU A 535 -13.16 -3.27 22.47
CA GLU A 535 -14.26 -4.22 22.68
C GLU A 535 -15.05 -4.45 21.38
N SER A 536 -15.39 -3.38 20.66
CA SER A 536 -16.11 -3.46 19.38
C SER A 536 -15.35 -4.26 18.32
N VAL A 537 -14.01 -4.12 18.28
CA VAL A 537 -13.15 -4.88 17.34
C VAL A 537 -13.10 -6.36 17.72
N LEU A 538 -13.06 -6.70 19.01
CA LEU A 538 -13.11 -8.08 19.47
C LEU A 538 -14.46 -8.74 19.18
N GLU A 539 -15.56 -8.02 19.38
CA GLU A 539 -16.90 -8.51 19.01
C GLU A 539 -17.00 -8.75 17.50
N MET A 540 -16.47 -7.82 16.69
CA MET A 540 -16.40 -7.96 15.24
C MET A 540 -15.61 -9.20 14.83
N ALA A 541 -14.44 -9.45 15.42
CA ALA A 541 -13.66 -10.67 15.17
C ALA A 541 -14.45 -11.94 15.50
N GLY A 542 -15.23 -11.93 16.60
CA GLY A 542 -16.13 -13.03 16.96
C GLY A 542 -17.20 -13.28 15.90
N ARG A 543 -17.91 -12.24 15.46
CA ARG A 543 -18.95 -12.33 14.42
C ARG A 543 -18.39 -12.80 13.07
N ILE A 544 -17.18 -12.38 12.71
CA ILE A 544 -16.53 -12.83 11.47
C ILE A 544 -16.22 -14.33 11.53
N ASN A 545 -15.77 -14.84 12.68
CA ASN A 545 -15.58 -16.29 12.85
C ASN A 545 -16.90 -17.06 12.71
N GLU A 546 -18.00 -16.53 13.24
CA GLU A 546 -19.34 -17.11 13.09
C GLU A 546 -19.78 -17.13 11.61
N VAL A 547 -19.54 -16.05 10.86
CA VAL A 547 -19.79 -16.01 9.41
C VAL A 547 -18.95 -17.06 8.68
N SER A 548 -17.68 -17.26 9.05
CA SER A 548 -16.84 -18.30 8.44
C SER A 548 -17.38 -19.71 8.72
N ALA A 549 -17.84 -19.99 9.94
CA ALA A 549 -18.47 -21.26 10.29
C ALA A 549 -19.78 -21.48 9.51
N GLN A 550 -20.63 -20.46 9.41
CA GLN A 550 -21.88 -20.52 8.65
C GLN A 550 -21.63 -20.72 7.15
N ALA A 551 -20.59 -20.10 6.61
CA ALA A 551 -20.14 -20.35 5.25
C ALA A 551 -19.76 -21.84 5.07
N GLN A 552 -18.93 -22.40 5.95
CA GLN A 552 -18.56 -23.82 5.86
C GLN A 552 -19.77 -24.76 5.89
N GLU A 553 -20.76 -24.50 6.75
CA GLU A 553 -22.02 -25.25 6.77
C GLU A 553 -22.78 -25.14 5.44
N THR A 554 -22.88 -23.92 4.89
CA THR A 554 -23.56 -23.68 3.61
C THR A 554 -22.85 -24.39 2.45
N ALA A 555 -21.52 -24.46 2.46
CA ALA A 555 -20.76 -25.24 1.48
C ALA A 555 -21.05 -26.75 1.60
N ALA A 556 -21.24 -27.27 2.81
CA ALA A 556 -21.64 -28.66 3.01
C ALA A 556 -23.03 -28.93 2.43
N VAL A 557 -24.01 -28.04 2.65
CA VAL A 557 -25.36 -28.13 2.06
C VAL A 557 -25.31 -28.06 0.53
N ALA A 558 -24.47 -27.18 -0.04
CA ALA A 558 -24.27 -27.09 -1.48
C ALA A 558 -23.74 -28.39 -2.10
N ARG A 559 -22.77 -29.03 -1.42
CA ARG A 559 -22.24 -30.35 -1.83
C ARG A 559 -23.29 -31.45 -1.70
N GLN A 560 -24.16 -31.39 -0.69
CA GLN A 560 -25.28 -32.32 -0.58
C GLN A 560 -26.30 -32.15 -1.71
N SER A 561 -26.58 -30.90 -2.11
CA SER A 561 -27.45 -30.61 -3.27
C SER A 561 -26.83 -31.12 -4.58
N LEU A 562 -25.50 -31.03 -4.71
CA LEU A 562 -24.77 -31.59 -5.84
C LEU A 562 -24.96 -33.11 -5.95
N ASP A 563 -24.77 -33.83 -4.85
CA ASP A 563 -24.94 -35.29 -4.81
C ASP A 563 -26.38 -35.70 -5.14
N ALA A 564 -27.37 -34.97 -4.59
CA ALA A 564 -28.78 -35.18 -4.93
C ALA A 564 -29.08 -34.92 -6.42
N ALA A 565 -28.47 -33.89 -7.01
CA ALA A 565 -28.62 -33.59 -8.44
C ALA A 565 -27.98 -34.66 -9.32
N ASP A 566 -26.79 -35.18 -8.99
CA ASP A 566 -26.13 -36.27 -9.71
C ASP A 566 -26.96 -37.57 -9.65
N GLN A 567 -27.48 -37.91 -8.46
CA GLN A 567 -28.37 -39.06 -8.30
C GLN A 567 -29.66 -38.89 -9.12
N GLY A 568 -30.26 -37.70 -9.10
CA GLY A 568 -31.42 -37.35 -9.92
C GLY A 568 -31.14 -37.48 -11.41
N LEU A 569 -29.99 -36.99 -11.87
CA LEU A 569 -29.59 -37.03 -13.27
C LEU A 569 -29.45 -38.48 -13.76
N ARG A 570 -28.81 -39.35 -12.96
CA ARG A 570 -28.71 -40.79 -13.25
C ARG A 570 -30.09 -41.45 -13.32
N ALA A 571 -30.99 -41.13 -12.39
CA ALA A 571 -32.35 -41.67 -12.40
C ALA A 571 -33.13 -41.26 -13.66
N VAL A 572 -32.98 -40.01 -14.10
CA VAL A 572 -33.57 -39.51 -15.36
C VAL A 572 -32.95 -40.20 -16.58
N GLN A 573 -31.63 -40.35 -16.65
CA GLN A 573 -30.96 -41.06 -17.74
C GLN A 573 -31.43 -42.52 -17.86
N ASN A 574 -31.57 -43.21 -16.72
CA ASN A 574 -32.13 -44.56 -16.69
C ASN A 574 -33.59 -44.59 -17.19
N THR A 575 -34.39 -43.57 -16.85
CA THR A 575 -35.77 -43.43 -17.31
C THR A 575 -35.84 -43.21 -18.83
N ILE A 576 -34.98 -42.35 -19.39
CA ILE A 576 -34.87 -42.13 -20.85
C ILE A 576 -34.47 -43.43 -21.55
N GLY A 577 -33.50 -44.17 -21.02
CA GLY A 577 -33.12 -45.50 -21.51
C GLY A 577 -34.30 -46.48 -21.51
N GLY A 578 -35.07 -46.51 -20.42
CA GLY A 578 -36.29 -47.31 -20.31
C GLY A 578 -37.37 -46.93 -21.34
N MET A 579 -37.58 -45.63 -21.57
CA MET A 579 -38.53 -45.14 -22.59
C MET A 579 -38.13 -45.57 -24.00
N ASN A 580 -36.83 -45.53 -24.33
CA ASN A 580 -36.34 -46.01 -25.62
C ASN A 580 -36.59 -47.52 -25.81
N LEU A 581 -36.33 -48.33 -24.78
CA LEU A 581 -36.66 -49.76 -24.76
C LEU A 581 -38.15 -50.02 -24.99
N ILE A 582 -39.02 -49.26 -24.32
CA ILE A 582 -40.48 -49.37 -24.52
C ILE A 582 -40.85 -48.99 -25.96
N ARG A 583 -40.25 -47.95 -26.51
CA ARG A 583 -40.49 -47.52 -27.90
C ARG A 583 -40.17 -48.64 -28.89
N ASP A 584 -39.02 -49.28 -28.73
CA ASP A 584 -38.58 -50.37 -29.60
C ASP A 584 -39.52 -51.58 -29.49
N GLN A 585 -39.97 -51.91 -28.27
CA GLN A 585 -40.95 -52.97 -28.03
C GLN A 585 -42.31 -52.68 -28.67
N ILE A 586 -42.79 -51.43 -28.61
CA ILE A 586 -44.03 -50.99 -29.27
C ILE A 586 -43.89 -51.12 -30.80
N GLN A 587 -42.76 -50.72 -31.38
CA GLN A 587 -42.51 -50.85 -32.82
C GLN A 587 -42.50 -52.31 -33.26
N GLU A 588 -41.85 -53.19 -32.50
CA GLU A 588 -41.86 -54.62 -32.79
C GLU A 588 -43.28 -55.21 -32.71
N THR A 589 -44.05 -54.82 -31.69
CA THR A 589 -45.43 -55.24 -31.51
C THR A 589 -46.32 -54.74 -32.65
N SER A 590 -46.16 -53.48 -33.08
CA SER A 590 -46.86 -52.90 -34.23
C SER A 590 -46.58 -53.67 -35.52
N LYS A 591 -45.32 -54.07 -35.77
CA LYS A 591 -44.97 -54.92 -36.93
C LYS A 591 -45.65 -56.29 -36.88
N ARG A 592 -45.75 -56.91 -35.70
CA ARG A 592 -46.44 -58.20 -35.52
C ARG A 592 -47.95 -58.06 -35.78
N ILE A 593 -48.58 -56.99 -35.27
CA ILE A 593 -50.00 -56.71 -35.49
C ILE A 593 -50.30 -56.40 -36.97
N LYS A 594 -49.46 -55.62 -37.65
CA LYS A 594 -49.62 -55.34 -39.09
C LYS A 594 -49.60 -56.62 -39.93
N ARG A 595 -48.65 -57.52 -39.66
CA ARG A 595 -48.62 -58.84 -40.32
C ARG A 595 -49.87 -59.66 -40.02
N LEU A 596 -50.40 -59.59 -38.80
CA LEU A 596 -51.67 -60.25 -38.45
C LEU A 596 -52.84 -59.65 -39.24
N GLY A 597 -52.87 -58.32 -39.43
CA GLY A 597 -53.84 -57.64 -40.28
C GLY A 597 -53.76 -58.08 -41.73
N GLU A 598 -52.56 -58.16 -42.31
CA GLU A 598 -52.31 -58.68 -43.66
C GLU A 598 -52.78 -60.13 -43.81
N SER A 599 -52.41 -61.02 -42.89
CA SER A 599 -52.91 -62.42 -42.91
C SER A 599 -54.43 -62.50 -42.74
N SER A 600 -55.05 -61.61 -41.96
CA SER A 600 -56.52 -61.57 -41.82
C SER A 600 -57.21 -61.05 -43.07
N GLN A 601 -56.56 -60.17 -43.85
CA GLN A 601 -57.02 -59.74 -45.16
C GLN A 601 -57.03 -60.92 -46.14
N GLU A 602 -55.92 -61.66 -46.21
CA GLU A 602 -55.76 -62.84 -47.07
C GLU A 602 -56.78 -63.95 -46.73
N ILE A 603 -57.03 -64.21 -45.44
CA ILE A 603 -58.09 -65.12 -45.01
C ILE A 603 -59.47 -64.60 -45.44
N GLY A 604 -59.70 -63.29 -45.37
CA GLY A 604 -60.93 -62.65 -45.83
C GLY A 604 -61.22 -62.93 -47.30
N GLU A 605 -60.23 -62.73 -48.17
CA GLU A 605 -60.31 -63.02 -49.61
C GLU A 605 -60.59 -64.50 -49.89
N ILE A 606 -59.94 -65.41 -49.13
CA ILE A 606 -60.20 -66.85 -49.23
C ILE A 606 -61.63 -67.18 -48.79
N THR A 607 -62.14 -66.59 -47.71
CA THR A 607 -63.51 -66.84 -47.26
C THR A 607 -64.56 -66.32 -48.23
N GLU A 608 -64.30 -65.20 -48.92
CA GLU A 608 -65.17 -64.69 -49.99
C GLU A 608 -65.21 -65.65 -51.17
N LEU A 609 -64.04 -66.13 -51.63
CA LEU A 609 -63.94 -67.14 -52.68
C LEU A 609 -64.66 -68.44 -52.32
N ILE A 610 -64.53 -68.91 -51.07
CA ILE A 610 -65.25 -70.11 -50.61
C ILE A 610 -66.75 -69.86 -50.62
N SER A 611 -67.21 -68.67 -50.20
CA SER A 611 -68.63 -68.30 -50.25
C SER A 611 -69.15 -68.39 -51.69
N ASP A 612 -68.43 -67.82 -52.65
CA ASP A 612 -68.76 -67.88 -54.07
C ASP A 612 -68.83 -69.33 -54.60
N ILE A 613 -67.86 -70.17 -54.23
CA ILE A 613 -67.84 -71.60 -54.59
C ILE A 613 -69.04 -72.32 -53.98
N THR A 614 -69.37 -72.07 -52.71
CA THR A 614 -70.52 -72.70 -52.05
C THR A 614 -71.84 -72.28 -52.69
N GLU A 615 -71.97 -71.01 -53.08
CA GLU A 615 -73.15 -70.50 -53.78
C GLU A 615 -73.27 -71.09 -55.20
N GLN A 616 -72.16 -71.16 -55.94
CA GLN A 616 -72.11 -71.81 -57.24
C GLN A 616 -72.43 -73.31 -57.15
N THR A 617 -71.93 -73.99 -56.11
CA THR A 617 -72.22 -75.41 -55.83
C THR A 617 -73.70 -75.60 -55.48
N ASN A 618 -74.30 -74.69 -54.71
CA ASN A 618 -75.72 -74.70 -54.38
C ASN A 618 -76.59 -74.59 -55.64
N VAL A 619 -76.23 -73.68 -56.57
CA VAL A 619 -76.92 -73.52 -57.87
C VAL A 619 -76.75 -74.75 -58.76
N LEU A 620 -75.55 -75.34 -58.81
CA LEU A 620 -75.28 -76.57 -59.57
C LEU A 620 -76.08 -77.77 -59.02
N ALA A 621 -76.13 -77.90 -57.69
CA ALA A 621 -76.87 -78.95 -57.00
C ALA A 621 -78.39 -78.80 -57.24
N LEU A 622 -78.91 -77.58 -57.18
CA LEU A 622 -80.31 -77.29 -57.50
C LEU A 622 -80.64 -77.64 -58.95
N ASN A 623 -79.79 -77.27 -59.91
CA ASN A 623 -79.98 -77.62 -61.33
C ASN A 623 -79.95 -79.14 -61.56
N ALA A 624 -79.05 -79.86 -60.85
CA ALA A 624 -78.98 -81.31 -60.89
C ALA A 624 -80.22 -81.97 -60.27
N ALA A 625 -80.73 -81.43 -59.16
CA ALA A 625 -81.97 -81.90 -58.53
C ALA A 625 -83.19 -81.69 -59.46
N ILE A 626 -83.28 -80.54 -60.14
CA ILE A 626 -84.32 -80.26 -61.15
C ILE A 626 -84.24 -81.27 -62.31
N GLN A 627 -83.05 -81.51 -62.88
CA GLN A 627 -82.88 -82.49 -63.96
C GLN A 627 -83.16 -83.93 -63.51
N ALA A 628 -82.76 -84.29 -62.29
CA ALA A 628 -83.05 -85.61 -61.72
C ALA A 628 -84.55 -85.82 -61.49
N ALA A 629 -85.27 -84.79 -61.05
CA ALA A 629 -86.73 -84.80 -60.95
C ALA A 629 -87.41 -84.90 -62.33
N SER A 630 -86.82 -84.27 -63.36
CA SER A 630 -87.33 -84.35 -64.75
C SER A 630 -87.15 -85.73 -65.39
N ALA A 631 -86.23 -86.58 -64.89
CA ALA A 631 -85.96 -87.92 -65.39
C ALA A 631 -86.85 -89.02 -64.77
N GLY A 632 -87.77 -88.67 -63.85
CA GLY A 632 -88.72 -89.61 -63.24
C GLY A 632 -88.06 -90.70 -62.38
N GLU A 633 -88.58 -91.94 -62.43
CA GLU A 633 -88.08 -93.08 -61.61
C GLU A 633 -86.58 -93.40 -61.83
N ALA A 634 -86.02 -93.11 -63.01
CA ALA A 634 -84.60 -93.34 -63.30
C ALA A 634 -83.65 -92.32 -62.62
N GLY A 635 -84.16 -91.13 -62.27
CA GLY A 635 -83.38 -90.03 -61.67
C GLY A 635 -83.40 -90.01 -60.13
N ARG A 636 -84.17 -90.90 -59.50
CA ARG A 636 -84.45 -90.86 -58.05
C ARG A 636 -83.20 -90.92 -57.16
N GLY A 637 -82.22 -91.75 -57.53
CA GLY A 637 -80.93 -91.84 -56.82
C GLY A 637 -80.05 -90.59 -57.00
N PHE A 638 -80.10 -89.97 -58.18
CA PHE A 638 -79.39 -88.72 -58.45
C PHE A 638 -80.01 -87.52 -57.75
N SER A 639 -81.34 -87.49 -57.61
CA SER A 639 -82.05 -86.42 -56.90
C SER A 639 -81.65 -86.36 -55.43
N VAL A 640 -81.55 -87.51 -54.75
CA VAL A 640 -81.13 -87.58 -53.33
C VAL A 640 -79.70 -87.09 -53.15
N VAL A 641 -78.79 -87.45 -54.06
CA VAL A 641 -77.40 -86.96 -54.01
C VAL A 641 -77.33 -85.46 -54.26
N ALA A 642 -78.09 -84.94 -55.23
CA ALA A 642 -78.14 -83.51 -55.51
C ALA A 642 -78.67 -82.70 -54.31
N GLU A 643 -79.71 -83.20 -53.63
CA GLU A 643 -80.29 -82.57 -52.44
C GLU A 643 -79.33 -82.58 -51.23
N GLU A 644 -78.54 -83.65 -51.03
CA GLU A 644 -77.50 -83.67 -49.98
C GLU A 644 -76.31 -82.75 -50.33
N VAL A 645 -75.92 -82.65 -51.60
CA VAL A 645 -74.90 -81.67 -52.05
C VAL A 645 -75.39 -80.24 -51.86
N GLN A 646 -76.66 -79.97 -52.15
CA GLN A 646 -77.29 -78.66 -51.90
C GLN A 646 -77.25 -78.32 -50.41
N ARG A 647 -77.68 -79.25 -49.55
CA ARG A 647 -77.66 -79.05 -48.09
C ARG A 647 -76.25 -78.87 -47.53
N LEU A 648 -75.26 -79.57 -48.08
CA LEU A 648 -73.86 -79.41 -47.71
C LEU A 648 -73.32 -78.04 -48.15
N ALA A 649 -73.72 -77.57 -49.34
CA ALA A 649 -73.36 -76.25 -49.85
C ALA A 649 -73.96 -75.13 -48.98
N GLU A 650 -75.24 -75.21 -48.60
CA GLU A 650 -75.88 -74.25 -47.67
C GLU A 650 -75.17 -74.23 -46.31
N ARG A 651 -74.91 -75.41 -45.70
CA ARG A 651 -74.17 -75.50 -44.43
C ARG A 651 -72.75 -74.93 -44.54
N SER A 652 -72.08 -75.16 -45.66
CA SER A 652 -70.73 -74.64 -45.89
C SER A 652 -70.76 -73.12 -46.09
N GLY A 653 -71.77 -72.59 -46.78
CA GLY A 653 -71.99 -71.16 -46.94
C GLY A 653 -72.28 -70.46 -45.60
N ASP A 654 -73.13 -71.05 -44.75
CA ASP A 654 -73.40 -70.53 -43.40
C ASP A 654 -72.16 -70.51 -42.51
N ALA A 655 -71.37 -71.59 -42.51
CA ALA A 655 -70.10 -71.64 -41.79
C ALA A 655 -69.11 -70.59 -42.32
N THR A 656 -69.03 -70.42 -43.64
CA THR A 656 -68.15 -69.44 -44.28
C THR A 656 -68.55 -68.01 -43.91
N ARG A 657 -69.86 -67.70 -43.85
CA ARG A 657 -70.36 -66.40 -43.36
C ARG A 657 -70.00 -66.12 -41.90
N GLN A 658 -70.05 -67.14 -41.03
CA GLN A 658 -69.59 -67.00 -39.64
C GLN A 658 -68.08 -66.74 -39.56
N ILE A 659 -67.27 -67.44 -40.37
CA ILE A 659 -65.81 -67.19 -40.44
C ILE A 659 -65.55 -65.78 -40.96
N ALA A 660 -66.23 -65.33 -42.03
CA ALA A 660 -66.10 -63.99 -42.56
C ALA A 660 -66.43 -62.91 -41.52
N ALA A 661 -67.46 -63.12 -40.69
CA ALA A 661 -67.79 -62.22 -39.58
C ALA A 661 -66.66 -62.18 -38.52
N LEU A 662 -66.09 -63.33 -38.14
CA LEU A 662 -64.95 -63.39 -37.21
C LEU A 662 -63.71 -62.69 -37.78
N VAL A 663 -63.39 -62.93 -39.05
CA VAL A 663 -62.26 -62.30 -39.75
C VAL A 663 -62.43 -60.78 -39.78
N LYS A 664 -63.64 -60.28 -40.06
CA LYS A 664 -63.94 -58.85 -40.04
C LYS A 664 -63.78 -58.21 -38.66
N THR A 665 -64.15 -58.93 -37.60
CA THR A 665 -63.87 -58.50 -36.22
C THR A 665 -62.36 -58.44 -35.96
N ILE A 666 -61.59 -59.47 -36.35
CA ILE A 666 -60.12 -59.48 -36.20
C ILE A 666 -59.47 -58.32 -36.97
N GLN A 667 -59.94 -58.03 -38.19
CA GLN A 667 -59.46 -56.89 -38.98
C GLN A 667 -59.72 -55.56 -38.26
N THR A 668 -60.90 -55.38 -37.68
CA THR A 668 -61.25 -54.17 -36.91
C THR A 668 -60.38 -54.05 -35.66
N ASP A 669 -60.27 -55.12 -34.87
CA ASP A 669 -59.48 -55.15 -33.63
C ASP A 669 -57.99 -54.93 -33.90
N THR A 670 -57.45 -55.49 -34.99
CA THR A 670 -56.04 -55.26 -35.39
C THR A 670 -55.81 -53.82 -35.80
N GLN A 671 -56.74 -53.18 -36.51
CA GLN A 671 -56.64 -51.77 -36.90
C GLN A 671 -56.71 -50.84 -35.68
N ASP A 672 -57.63 -51.11 -34.74
CA ASP A 672 -57.72 -50.41 -33.47
C ASP A 672 -56.45 -50.58 -32.62
N ALA A 673 -55.89 -51.79 -32.60
CA ALA A 673 -54.63 -52.08 -31.91
C ALA A 673 -53.45 -51.32 -32.51
N VAL A 674 -53.37 -51.18 -33.84
CA VAL A 674 -52.35 -50.33 -34.49
C VAL A 674 -52.51 -48.87 -34.06
N GLY A 675 -53.74 -48.34 -34.05
CA GLY A 675 -54.00 -46.97 -33.59
C GLY A 675 -53.68 -46.75 -32.10
N ALA A 676 -53.86 -47.76 -31.25
CA ALA A 676 -53.42 -47.73 -29.85
C ALA A 676 -51.88 -47.73 -29.71
N MET A 677 -51.18 -48.49 -30.57
CA MET A 677 -49.71 -48.52 -30.61
C MET A 677 -49.10 -47.20 -31.09
N GLU A 678 -49.73 -46.53 -32.06
CA GLU A 678 -49.30 -45.20 -32.53
C GLU A 678 -49.44 -44.15 -31.41
N ARG A 679 -50.59 -44.11 -30.72
CA ARG A 679 -50.79 -43.24 -29.55
C ARG A 679 -49.80 -43.52 -28.43
N SER A 680 -49.52 -44.80 -28.16
CA SER A 680 -48.51 -45.19 -27.15
C SER A 680 -47.10 -44.75 -27.56
N THR A 681 -46.75 -44.86 -28.84
CA THR A 681 -45.46 -44.37 -29.36
C THR A 681 -45.33 -42.86 -29.12
N GLN A 682 -46.39 -42.11 -29.40
CA GLN A 682 -46.40 -40.67 -29.16
C GLN A 682 -46.27 -40.32 -27.67
N GLY A 683 -46.97 -41.05 -26.79
CA GLY A 683 -46.86 -40.88 -25.35
C GLY A 683 -45.46 -41.17 -24.80
N VAL A 684 -44.79 -42.20 -25.31
CA VAL A 684 -43.40 -42.53 -24.92
C VAL A 684 -42.41 -41.48 -25.41
N VAL A 685 -42.57 -40.97 -26.63
CA VAL A 685 -41.72 -39.88 -27.17
C VAL A 685 -41.87 -38.62 -26.32
N GLU A 686 -43.10 -38.25 -25.96
CA GLU A 686 -43.33 -37.09 -25.10
C GLU A 686 -42.79 -37.32 -23.68
N GLY A 687 -42.94 -38.53 -23.13
CA GLY A 687 -42.35 -38.90 -21.84
C GLY A 687 -40.82 -38.83 -21.84
N ALA A 688 -40.17 -39.27 -22.93
CA ALA A 688 -38.73 -39.15 -23.12
C ALA A 688 -38.30 -37.69 -23.21
N ARG A 689 -39.04 -36.86 -23.96
CA ARG A 689 -38.77 -35.41 -24.09
C ARG A 689 -38.89 -34.67 -22.75
N LEU A 690 -39.93 -34.98 -21.96
CA LEU A 690 -40.11 -34.38 -20.64
C LEU A 690 -39.01 -34.82 -19.66
N SER A 691 -38.60 -36.09 -19.74
CA SER A 691 -37.48 -36.61 -18.93
C SER A 691 -36.17 -35.93 -19.31
N ASP A 692 -35.89 -35.74 -20.60
CA ASP A 692 -34.71 -35.02 -21.09
C ASP A 692 -34.68 -33.57 -20.57
N ALA A 693 -35.81 -32.86 -20.60
CA ALA A 693 -35.92 -31.52 -20.03
C ALA A 693 -35.66 -31.50 -18.51
N ALA A 694 -36.14 -32.50 -17.77
CA ALA A 694 -35.83 -32.65 -16.34
C ALA A 694 -34.33 -32.92 -16.11
N GLY A 695 -33.69 -33.69 -16.99
CA GLY A 695 -32.25 -33.95 -16.97
C GLY A 695 -31.43 -32.67 -17.19
N ALA A 696 -31.84 -31.83 -18.14
CA ALA A 696 -31.21 -30.53 -18.36
C ALA A 696 -31.32 -29.61 -17.13
N ALA A 697 -32.49 -29.56 -16.48
CA ALA A 697 -32.69 -28.78 -15.25
C ALA A 697 -31.81 -29.27 -14.09
N LEU A 698 -31.62 -30.59 -13.95
CA LEU A 698 -30.72 -31.16 -12.94
C LEU A 698 -29.25 -30.86 -13.23
N ALA A 699 -28.84 -30.86 -14.49
CA ALA A 699 -27.50 -30.44 -14.89
C ALA A 699 -27.24 -28.94 -14.58
N ASP A 700 -28.26 -28.10 -14.73
CA ASP A 700 -28.19 -26.70 -14.31
C ASP A 700 -28.05 -26.55 -12.80
N ILE A 701 -28.80 -27.35 -12.01
CA ILE A 701 -28.65 -27.39 -10.55
C ILE A 701 -27.24 -27.82 -10.15
N ASP A 702 -26.68 -28.88 -10.77
CA ASP A 702 -25.29 -29.30 -10.52
C ASP A 702 -24.31 -28.14 -10.73
N ARG A 703 -24.39 -27.47 -11.89
CA ARG A 703 -23.52 -26.33 -12.22
C ARG A 703 -23.65 -25.19 -11.21
N VAL A 704 -24.87 -24.83 -10.82
CA VAL A 704 -25.12 -23.75 -9.86
C VAL A 704 -24.63 -24.15 -8.47
N SER A 705 -24.85 -25.39 -8.02
CA SER A 705 -24.39 -25.89 -6.73
C SER A 705 -22.86 -25.94 -6.64
N ARG A 706 -22.14 -26.31 -7.72
CA ARG A 706 -20.66 -26.22 -7.75
C ARG A 706 -20.19 -24.79 -7.55
N ARG A 707 -20.73 -23.86 -8.33
CA ARG A 707 -20.38 -22.45 -8.25
C ARG A 707 -20.68 -21.87 -6.86
N LEU A 708 -21.79 -22.27 -6.25
CA LEU A 708 -22.16 -21.87 -4.91
C LEU A 708 -21.18 -22.42 -3.86
N ALA A 709 -20.73 -23.67 -3.98
CA ALA A 709 -19.71 -24.24 -3.10
C ALA A 709 -18.35 -23.51 -3.23
N ASP A 710 -17.94 -23.12 -4.44
CA ASP A 710 -16.70 -22.38 -4.68
C ASP A 710 -16.76 -20.98 -4.07
N LEU A 711 -17.83 -20.21 -4.34
CA LEU A 711 -18.03 -18.86 -3.78
C LEU A 711 -18.03 -18.88 -2.24
N ILE A 712 -18.63 -19.90 -1.64
CA ILE A 712 -18.66 -20.02 -0.19
C ILE A 712 -17.28 -20.37 0.37
N GLY A 713 -16.47 -21.14 -0.36
CA GLY A 713 -15.07 -21.38 -0.02
C GLY A 713 -14.25 -20.08 0.00
N GLU A 714 -14.48 -19.20 -0.98
CA GLU A 714 -13.88 -17.86 -1.02
C GLU A 714 -14.35 -17.01 0.17
N ILE A 715 -15.65 -16.98 0.47
CA ILE A 715 -16.20 -16.24 1.63
C ILE A 715 -15.58 -16.72 2.94
N SER A 716 -15.47 -18.03 3.16
CA SER A 716 -14.87 -18.59 4.38
C SER A 716 -13.40 -18.19 4.52
N THR A 717 -12.65 -18.19 3.41
CA THR A 717 -11.23 -17.79 3.37
C THR A 717 -11.08 -16.29 3.65
N GLN A 718 -11.92 -15.46 3.02
CA GLN A 718 -11.95 -14.02 3.23
C GLN A 718 -12.30 -13.66 4.67
N ALA A 719 -13.34 -14.29 5.24
CA ALA A 719 -13.73 -14.10 6.64
C ALA A 719 -12.59 -14.48 7.59
N LEU A 720 -11.86 -15.58 7.34
CA LEU A 720 -10.71 -15.94 8.17
C LEU A 720 -9.62 -14.85 8.15
N SER A 721 -9.33 -14.29 6.97
CA SER A 721 -8.37 -13.19 6.81
C SER A 721 -8.83 -11.90 7.50
N GLU A 722 -10.12 -11.58 7.44
CA GLU A 722 -10.72 -10.43 8.13
C GLU A 722 -10.67 -10.60 9.65
N ALA A 723 -10.94 -11.80 10.18
CA ALA A 723 -10.81 -12.08 11.61
C ALA A 723 -9.35 -11.93 12.08
N GLN A 724 -8.38 -12.39 11.28
CA GLN A 724 -6.96 -12.18 11.59
C GLN A 724 -6.60 -10.69 11.57
N SER A 725 -7.12 -9.93 10.61
CA SER A 725 -6.92 -8.48 10.52
C SER A 725 -7.52 -7.75 11.73
N ALA A 726 -8.73 -8.14 12.16
CA ALA A 726 -9.36 -7.61 13.37
C ALA A 726 -8.52 -7.86 14.63
N ASN A 727 -7.90 -9.04 14.75
CA ASN A 727 -6.97 -9.34 15.85
C ASN A 727 -5.71 -8.44 15.82
N VAL A 728 -5.18 -8.13 14.64
CA VAL A 728 -4.07 -7.17 14.49
C VAL A 728 -4.50 -5.76 14.92
N VAL A 729 -5.71 -5.33 14.52
CA VAL A 729 -6.27 -4.05 14.96
C VAL A 729 -6.44 -4.01 16.48
N ALA A 730 -6.95 -5.08 17.10
CA ALA A 730 -7.06 -5.16 18.57
C ALA A 730 -5.69 -5.06 19.27
N ALA A 731 -4.65 -5.69 18.71
CA ALA A 731 -3.28 -5.55 19.23
C ALA A 731 -2.75 -4.11 19.11
N ASN A 732 -3.03 -3.42 18.00
CA ASN A 732 -2.67 -2.03 17.82
C ASN A 732 -3.40 -1.11 18.80
N ILE A 733 -4.68 -1.37 19.08
CA ILE A 733 -5.45 -0.65 20.10
C ILE A 733 -4.83 -0.82 21.48
N GLN A 734 -4.36 -2.02 21.82
CA GLN A 734 -3.64 -2.27 23.08
C GLN A 734 -2.34 -1.46 23.18
N HIS A 735 -1.61 -1.31 22.07
CA HIS A 735 -0.42 -0.46 22.02
C HIS A 735 -0.76 1.03 22.17
N ILE A 736 -1.82 1.50 21.49
CA ILE A 736 -2.31 2.88 21.64
C ILE A 736 -2.73 3.14 23.09
N PHE A 737 -3.42 2.20 23.72
CA PHE A 737 -3.79 2.29 25.15
C PHE A 737 -2.55 2.55 26.02
N ALA A 738 -1.49 1.77 25.86
CA ALA A 738 -0.25 1.93 26.64
C ALA A 738 0.43 3.28 26.40
N VAL A 739 0.46 3.77 25.16
CA VAL A 739 1.04 5.07 24.82
C VAL A 739 0.22 6.22 25.41
N THR A 740 -1.12 6.14 25.36
CA THR A 740 -2.01 7.15 25.95
C THR A 740 -1.91 7.16 27.48
N GLU A 741 -1.79 5.99 28.11
CA GLU A 741 -1.56 5.87 29.55
C GLU A 741 -0.23 6.53 29.95
N GLN A 742 0.86 6.22 29.24
CA GLN A 742 2.17 6.83 29.45
C GLN A 742 2.13 8.36 29.23
N THR A 743 1.38 8.82 28.23
CA THR A 743 1.21 10.26 27.96
C THR A 743 0.48 10.95 29.12
N GLY A 744 -0.55 10.30 29.66
CA GLY A 744 -1.24 10.76 30.87
C GLY A 744 -0.29 10.84 32.06
N GLU A 745 0.52 9.81 32.32
CA GLU A 745 1.52 9.83 33.39
C GLU A 745 2.58 10.94 33.21
N GLY A 746 3.13 11.07 32.00
CA GLY A 746 4.11 12.12 31.68
C GLY A 746 3.53 13.53 31.85
N THR A 747 2.25 13.71 31.51
CA THR A 747 1.54 14.98 31.73
C THR A 747 1.33 15.26 33.22
N ARG A 748 0.98 14.25 34.04
CA ARG A 748 0.90 14.41 35.51
C ARG A 748 2.25 14.82 36.09
N SER A 749 3.34 14.20 35.64
CA SER A 749 4.69 14.54 36.08
C SER A 749 5.07 15.96 35.68
N THR A 750 4.73 16.39 34.46
CA THR A 750 4.95 17.76 33.98
C THR A 750 4.19 18.77 34.83
N ALA A 751 2.90 18.53 35.09
CA ALA A 751 2.11 19.39 35.98
C ALA A 751 2.72 19.51 37.38
N GLN A 752 3.26 18.41 37.93
CA GLN A 752 3.94 18.44 39.23
C GLN A 752 5.23 19.28 39.20
N MET A 753 6.09 19.09 38.20
CA MET A 753 7.32 19.89 38.04
C MET A 753 7.02 21.37 37.84
N VAL A 754 5.96 21.70 37.12
CA VAL A 754 5.52 23.08 36.88
C VAL A 754 5.04 23.74 38.16
N ARG A 755 4.31 23.02 39.02
CA ARG A 755 3.91 23.53 40.35
C ARG A 755 5.12 23.78 41.25
N GLU A 756 6.13 22.91 41.18
CA GLU A 756 7.38 23.12 41.90
C GLU A 756 8.15 24.33 41.38
N LEU A 757 8.26 24.48 40.06
CA LEU A 757 8.88 25.64 39.42
C LEU A 757 8.15 26.94 39.77
N SER A 758 6.82 26.93 39.80
CA SER A 758 6.00 28.07 40.22
C SER A 758 6.29 28.47 41.66
N ARG A 759 6.43 27.48 42.57
CA ARG A 759 6.85 27.72 43.96
C ARG A 759 8.25 28.34 44.04
N THR A 760 9.22 27.81 43.32
CA THR A 760 10.59 28.35 43.31
C THR A 760 10.66 29.75 42.70
N ALA A 761 9.86 30.03 41.67
CA ALA A 761 9.73 31.37 41.11
C ALA A 761 9.16 32.37 42.13
N GLU A 762 8.16 31.96 42.91
CA GLU A 762 7.61 32.78 43.99
C GLU A 762 8.62 33.01 45.13
N GLU A 763 9.39 31.99 45.53
CA GLU A 763 10.49 32.13 46.50
C GLU A 763 11.58 33.09 46.01
N LEU A 764 11.93 33.04 44.72
CA LEU A 764 12.87 33.97 44.09
C LEU A 764 12.30 35.38 44.03
N LYS A 765 11.02 35.54 43.69
CA LYS A 765 10.30 36.82 43.71
C LYS A 765 10.40 37.48 45.08
N GLN A 766 10.14 36.74 46.14
CA GLN A 766 10.22 37.23 47.53
C GLN A 766 11.66 37.60 47.92
N SER A 767 12.65 36.81 47.50
CA SER A 767 14.06 37.07 47.78
C SER A 767 14.55 38.36 47.13
N VAL A 768 14.07 38.65 45.92
CA VAL A 768 14.45 39.83 45.14
C VAL A 768 13.63 41.06 45.52
N ALA A 769 12.40 40.88 46.03
CA ALA A 769 11.57 41.96 46.56
C ALA A 769 12.14 42.66 47.81
N ARG A 770 13.15 42.06 48.46
CA ARG A 770 13.92 42.72 49.53
C ARG A 770 14.71 43.93 49.01
N PHE A 771 15.10 43.92 47.73
CA PHE A 771 15.81 45.03 47.11
C PHE A 771 14.82 46.07 46.60
N LYS A 772 14.86 47.29 47.15
CA LYS A 772 14.07 48.41 46.65
C LYS A 772 14.77 49.01 45.46
N ILE A 773 14.05 49.08 44.35
CA ILE A 773 14.56 49.62 43.09
C ILE A 773 13.77 50.83 42.61
N ASP A 774 12.72 51.25 43.32
CA ASP A 774 11.86 52.40 42.99
C ASP A 774 11.47 53.19 44.23
#